data_AF-A0A6B3NP47-F1
#
_entry.id   AF-A0A6B3NP47-F1
#
_cell.length_a   1.000
_cell.length_b   1.000
_cell.length_c   1.000
_cell.angle_alpha   90.00
_cell.angle_beta   90.00
_cell.angle_gamma   90.00
#
_symmetry.space_group_name_H-M   'P 1'
#
loop_
_entity.id
_entity.type
_entity.pdbx_description
1 polymer ?
#
loop_
_entity_poly.entity_id
_entity_poly.type
_entity_poly.pdbx_seq_one_letter_code
_entity_poly.pdbx_strand_id
1 'polypeptide(L)'
;LVASEANLQLRSASLGNDGGRLSSAGDLVVNSQGALRNQGGVLVADGQIRLASASLDNSQAGKVSAKGALLIDTGALDNHHDGRLASGDRLQLHSGLLDNSAGGRITSSKALVASVGGLRQQGGELYSADSLELDLRYGHLDNRGGLINTPGQLLLKRLADVDNQGGEISSASGFDLAARNLNNEHGKVLSNQGLSLTLERALSNLKGQIAAASLHAAAGSLDNAGGVLTSRGDLRLSIGGLLSNTADGLINAGQVLEASSARLNNQGGLLLAKTHLQLAAEHLDNSAKGLVNSAGSLQLTADEVLNGSGGEVSAKGAITLKAGSLSQQGGRVLGSDAVTLELLASGGDLNNQDGVIHARGPLTLANLRDVNNRQGEISSDQQFNLIGRTLDNTGGKLISNQQLSLGAVLLNNQGGLVSGWQGLSVTADTLDNRNNGTLSSREGDLQVALTGGLDNSAGGALASQGRLSVTAANLDNRAGLLVSAGQQQLDVRGGILDNSQGGRIDSADALHVQAARLDNRDGTLTAGPITLNLANQLDNRQGKLVSAADLQVQGTAAVRNQAGQLLSQGRLELAGASLDNSDKGTLAANGELIARLEGALLNDRDGLINSQDGAVRLSAAHLSNQAGAVQARTGLRIDSQGALDNQGGKLIAQAGDVQLNAASLDNRSGLLASVQGGAAR
;
A
#
# COMPACT_ATOMS: atom_id res chain seq x y z
N LEU A 1 77.26 -15.70 11.75
CA LEU A 1 76.86 -14.99 12.98
C LEU A 1 77.72 -13.74 13.11
N VAL A 2 77.12 -12.56 13.17
CA VAL A 2 77.76 -11.30 13.57
C VAL A 2 77.03 -10.82 14.83
N ALA A 3 77.73 -10.64 15.94
CA ALA A 3 77.14 -10.30 17.23
C ALA A 3 77.94 -9.18 17.92
N SER A 4 77.25 -8.31 18.67
CA SER A 4 77.84 -7.28 19.53
C SER A 4 77.09 -7.19 20.87
N GLU A 5 77.84 -7.11 21.97
CA GLU A 5 77.30 -6.83 23.31
C GLU A 5 77.04 -5.31 23.55
N ALA A 6 77.38 -4.49 22.56
CA ALA A 6 77.07 -3.06 22.52
C ALA A 6 76.38 -2.74 21.19
N ASN A 7 76.44 -1.48 20.73
CA ASN A 7 75.92 -1.09 19.43
C ASN A 7 76.67 -1.83 18.29
N LEU A 8 75.96 -2.15 17.21
CA LEU A 8 76.53 -2.73 15.98
C LEU A 8 76.19 -1.82 14.80
N GLN A 9 77.20 -1.35 14.07
CA GLN A 9 77.02 -0.54 12.86
C GLN A 9 77.63 -1.25 11.66
N LEU A 10 76.86 -1.38 10.58
CA LEU A 10 77.28 -2.00 9.33
C LEU A 10 77.03 -1.03 8.18
N ARG A 11 78.06 -0.79 7.37
CA ARG A 11 77.97 -0.04 6.11
C ARG A 11 78.46 -0.93 4.98
N SER A 12 77.68 -1.07 3.93
CA SER A 12 78.01 -1.98 2.82
C SER A 12 77.45 -1.49 1.49
N ALA A 13 78.03 -1.95 0.38
CA ALA A 13 77.42 -1.79 -0.93
C ALA A 13 76.19 -2.70 -1.07
N SER A 14 76.24 -3.90 -0.52
CA SER A 14 75.14 -4.86 -0.40
C SER A 14 75.37 -5.72 0.84
N LEU A 15 74.30 -6.16 1.50
CA LEU A 15 74.38 -7.04 2.66
C LEU A 15 73.60 -8.33 2.40
N GLY A 16 74.27 -9.48 2.53
CA GLY A 16 73.62 -10.80 2.52
C GLY A 16 73.66 -11.42 3.92
N ASN A 17 72.49 -11.76 4.45
CA ASN A 17 72.29 -12.47 5.72
C ASN A 17 71.33 -13.66 5.55
N ASP A 18 71.27 -14.27 4.37
CA ASP A 18 70.41 -15.43 4.12
C ASP A 18 70.82 -16.60 5.02
N GLY A 19 69.87 -17.16 5.78
CA GLY A 19 70.12 -18.17 6.82
C GLY A 19 71.07 -17.72 7.96
N GLY A 20 71.49 -16.45 7.93
CA GLY A 20 72.49 -15.88 8.83
C GLY A 20 71.86 -15.25 10.07
N ARG A 21 72.72 -14.71 10.94
CA ARG A 21 72.29 -13.99 12.15
C ARG A 21 73.16 -12.77 12.40
N LEU A 22 72.52 -11.60 12.50
CA LEU A 22 73.05 -10.35 13.02
C LEU A 22 72.37 -10.04 14.36
N SER A 23 73.13 -9.82 15.42
CA SER A 23 72.58 -9.49 16.74
C SER A 23 73.33 -8.38 17.47
N SER A 24 72.60 -7.52 18.18
CA SER A 24 73.18 -6.47 19.03
C SER A 24 72.44 -6.39 20.38
N ALA A 25 73.17 -6.31 21.49
CA ALA A 25 72.57 -6.00 22.81
C ALA A 25 72.25 -4.50 22.97
N GLY A 26 72.84 -3.63 22.13
CA GLY A 26 72.48 -2.22 22.00
C GLY A 26 71.71 -1.96 20.70
N ASP A 27 72.01 -0.85 20.04
CA ASP A 27 71.42 -0.47 18.75
C ASP A 27 72.09 -1.18 17.58
N LEU A 28 71.30 -1.65 16.61
CA LEU A 28 71.77 -2.19 15.34
C LEU A 28 71.45 -1.21 14.20
N VAL A 29 72.50 -0.64 13.60
CA VAL A 29 72.38 0.24 12.43
C VAL A 29 72.96 -0.44 11.21
N VAL A 30 72.14 -0.67 10.19
CA VAL A 30 72.57 -1.21 8.89
C VAL A 30 72.31 -0.19 7.80
N ASN A 31 73.34 0.19 7.07
CA ASN A 31 73.24 1.04 5.90
C ASN A 31 73.84 0.33 4.69
N SER A 32 72.99 -0.21 3.83
CA SER A 32 73.33 -0.85 2.57
C SER A 32 73.00 0.11 1.41
N GLN A 33 73.94 0.38 0.52
CA GLN A 33 73.62 1.20 -0.67
C GLN A 33 72.74 0.44 -1.68
N GLY A 34 72.82 -0.89 -1.69
CA GLY A 34 72.08 -1.80 -2.54
C GLY A 34 71.18 -2.74 -1.74
N ALA A 35 71.01 -3.97 -2.23
CA ALA A 35 70.13 -4.97 -1.62
C ALA A 35 70.61 -5.43 -0.24
N LEU A 36 69.68 -5.52 0.70
CA LEU A 36 69.78 -6.25 1.96
C LEU A 36 68.96 -7.54 1.82
N ARG A 37 69.62 -8.69 1.74
CA ARG A 37 68.96 -10.01 1.72
C ARG A 37 69.03 -10.64 3.11
N ASN A 38 67.89 -11.09 3.61
CA ASN A 38 67.71 -11.73 4.92
C ASN A 38 66.76 -12.94 4.80
N GLN A 39 66.84 -13.69 3.70
CA GLN A 39 65.97 -14.84 3.45
C GLN A 39 66.25 -15.94 4.49
N GLY A 40 65.26 -16.29 5.32
CA GLY A 40 65.45 -17.21 6.45
C GLY A 40 66.50 -16.77 7.48
N GLY A 41 66.97 -15.51 7.40
CA GLY A 41 67.97 -14.94 8.29
C GLY A 41 67.36 -14.22 9.48
N VAL A 42 68.19 -13.83 10.45
CA VAL A 42 67.76 -13.13 11.66
C VAL A 42 68.58 -11.85 11.90
N LEU A 43 67.93 -10.70 11.90
CA LEU A 43 68.42 -9.43 12.44
C LEU A 43 67.70 -9.16 13.76
N VAL A 44 68.44 -9.03 14.87
CA VAL A 44 67.84 -8.77 16.18
C VAL A 44 68.61 -7.75 17.00
N ALA A 45 67.91 -6.88 17.72
CA ALA A 45 68.51 -5.95 18.67
C ALA A 45 67.69 -5.82 19.96
N ASP A 46 68.38 -5.67 21.09
CA ASP A 46 67.76 -5.28 22.36
C ASP A 46 67.49 -3.77 22.42
N GLY A 47 68.29 -2.95 21.72
CA GLY A 47 68.02 -1.54 21.47
C GLY A 47 67.14 -1.34 20.23
N GLN A 48 67.36 -0.24 19.51
CA GLN A 48 66.67 0.05 18.26
C GLN A 48 67.36 -0.65 17.06
N ILE A 49 66.57 -0.96 16.03
CA ILE A 49 67.11 -1.31 14.70
C ILE A 49 66.84 -0.15 13.76
N ARG A 50 67.88 0.33 13.05
CA ARG A 50 67.75 1.25 11.92
C ARG A 50 68.34 0.65 10.65
N LEU A 51 67.49 0.36 9.67
CA LEU A 51 67.87 -0.20 8.37
C LEU A 51 67.67 0.85 7.27
N ALA A 52 68.70 1.08 6.47
CA ALA A 52 68.64 1.82 5.21
C ALA A 52 69.14 0.92 4.07
N SER A 53 68.37 0.78 2.99
CA SER A 53 68.72 -0.09 1.84
C SER A 53 68.07 0.35 0.53
N ALA A 54 68.58 -0.09 -0.62
CA ALA A 54 67.83 0.07 -1.89
C ALA A 54 66.70 -0.96 -2.03
N SER A 55 66.87 -2.13 -1.44
CA SER A 55 65.81 -3.12 -1.25
C SER A 55 66.09 -3.96 -0.02
N LEU A 56 65.04 -4.45 0.61
CA LEU A 56 65.08 -5.36 1.74
C LEU A 56 64.25 -6.59 1.39
N ASP A 57 64.91 -7.75 1.32
CA ASP A 57 64.26 -9.05 1.19
C ASP A 57 64.35 -9.78 2.54
N ASN A 58 63.23 -9.85 3.24
CA ASN A 58 63.03 -10.54 4.50
C ASN A 58 62.09 -11.76 4.34
N SER A 59 62.03 -12.32 3.13
CA SER A 59 61.15 -13.45 2.82
C SER A 59 61.65 -14.79 3.39
N GLN A 60 60.93 -15.87 3.13
CA GLN A 60 61.32 -17.25 3.49
C GLN A 60 61.60 -17.41 4.99
N ALA A 61 60.65 -16.98 5.82
CA ALA A 61 60.77 -16.95 7.29
C ALA A 61 61.91 -16.05 7.84
N GLY A 62 62.36 -15.05 7.07
CA GLY A 62 63.27 -14.02 7.54
C GLY A 62 62.71 -13.24 8.74
N LYS A 63 63.58 -12.85 9.67
CA LYS A 63 63.20 -12.13 10.89
C LYS A 63 64.02 -10.87 11.08
N VAL A 64 63.36 -9.72 11.23
CA VAL A 64 63.92 -8.47 11.74
C VAL A 64 63.16 -8.08 13.01
N SER A 65 63.83 -8.00 14.16
CA SER A 65 63.15 -7.81 15.44
C SER A 65 63.94 -6.94 16.42
N ALA A 66 63.32 -5.86 16.90
CA ALA A 66 63.89 -4.98 17.92
C ALA A 66 63.05 -5.03 19.20
N LYS A 67 63.67 -5.07 20.40
CA LYS A 67 62.93 -4.77 21.64
C LYS A 67 62.61 -3.26 21.71
N GLY A 68 63.51 -2.41 21.20
CA GLY A 68 63.25 -0.98 20.98
C GLY A 68 62.58 -0.69 19.63
N ALA A 69 62.75 0.54 19.14
CA ALA A 69 62.14 0.98 17.89
C ALA A 69 62.72 0.24 16.66
N LEU A 70 61.89 -0.01 15.66
CA LEU A 70 62.30 -0.54 14.36
C LEU A 70 62.06 0.53 13.30
N LEU A 71 63.14 1.07 12.74
CA LEU A 71 63.13 2.08 11.68
C LEU A 71 63.67 1.46 10.39
N ILE A 72 62.84 1.37 9.36
CA ILE A 72 63.21 0.82 8.06
C ILE A 72 62.96 1.88 7.00
N ASP A 73 64.01 2.20 6.25
CA ASP A 73 63.96 3.04 5.06
C ASP A 73 64.53 2.23 3.88
N THR A 74 63.68 1.85 2.94
CA THR A 74 64.09 1.00 1.82
C THR A 74 63.37 1.32 0.52
N GLY A 75 63.88 0.86 -0.62
CA GLY A 75 63.15 0.94 -1.89
C GLY A 75 62.04 -0.11 -1.97
N ALA A 76 62.34 -1.33 -2.40
CA ALA A 76 61.37 -2.43 -2.32
C ALA A 76 61.53 -3.19 -1.01
N LEU A 77 60.42 -3.46 -0.31
CA LEU A 77 60.40 -4.34 0.86
C LEU A 77 59.60 -5.60 0.52
N ASP A 78 60.28 -6.73 0.58
CA ASP A 78 59.68 -8.04 0.51
C ASP A 78 59.71 -8.71 1.89
N ASN A 79 58.54 -9.01 2.44
CA ASN A 79 58.31 -9.69 3.71
C ASN A 79 57.34 -10.88 3.54
N HIS A 80 57.18 -11.41 2.32
CA HIS A 80 56.29 -12.54 2.05
C HIS A 80 56.84 -13.89 2.55
N HIS A 81 56.04 -14.96 2.45
CA HIS A 81 56.41 -16.33 2.84
C HIS A 81 56.94 -16.40 4.29
N ASP A 82 56.05 -16.09 5.24
CA ASP A 82 56.30 -16.11 6.68
C ASP A 82 57.38 -15.13 7.19
N GLY A 83 57.76 -14.12 6.39
CA GLY A 83 58.64 -13.03 6.80
C GLY A 83 58.09 -12.25 8.02
N ARG A 84 58.97 -11.81 8.92
CA ARG A 84 58.60 -11.15 10.19
C ARG A 84 59.37 -9.87 10.45
N LEU A 85 58.65 -8.76 10.58
CA LEU A 85 59.14 -7.50 11.12
C LEU A 85 58.44 -7.22 12.45
N ALA A 86 59.19 -7.06 13.54
CA ALA A 86 58.61 -6.88 14.88
C ALA A 86 59.33 -5.82 15.71
N SER A 87 58.59 -4.93 16.36
CA SER A 87 59.12 -3.97 17.34
C SER A 87 58.40 -4.09 18.68
N GLY A 88 59.18 -4.14 19.77
CA GLY A 88 58.68 -3.98 21.14
C GLY A 88 58.37 -2.52 21.54
N ASP A 89 58.61 -1.57 20.63
CA ASP A 89 58.29 -0.15 20.74
C ASP A 89 57.55 0.30 19.46
N ARG A 90 57.84 1.50 18.92
CA ARG A 90 57.29 1.95 17.62
C ARG A 90 57.98 1.27 16.43
N LEU A 91 57.20 1.01 15.39
CA LEU A 91 57.70 0.63 14.07
C LEU A 91 57.47 1.79 13.09
N GLN A 92 58.54 2.26 12.44
CA GLN A 92 58.48 3.19 11.32
C GLN A 92 58.99 2.51 10.07
N LEU A 93 58.17 2.53 9.02
CA LEU A 93 58.48 1.91 7.74
C LEU A 93 58.27 2.91 6.60
N HIS A 94 59.33 3.18 5.87
CA HIS A 94 59.28 3.85 4.58
C HIS A 94 59.70 2.87 3.49
N SER A 95 58.83 2.65 2.50
CA SER A 95 59.20 1.89 1.31
C SER A 95 58.50 2.38 0.04
N GLY A 96 59.00 1.95 -1.12
CA GLY A 96 58.34 2.01 -2.41
C GLY A 96 57.18 1.03 -2.49
N LEU A 97 57.45 -0.24 -2.79
CA LEU A 97 56.45 -1.31 -2.72
C LEU A 97 56.69 -2.16 -1.48
N LEU A 98 55.62 -2.55 -0.80
CA LEU A 98 55.65 -3.48 0.32
C LEU A 98 54.87 -4.74 -0.08
N ASP A 99 55.58 -5.86 -0.16
CA ASP A 99 54.96 -7.18 -0.16
C ASP A 99 55.04 -7.77 1.25
N ASN A 100 53.89 -7.99 1.87
CA ASN A 100 53.76 -8.67 3.15
C ASN A 100 52.67 -9.74 3.02
N SER A 101 52.61 -10.41 1.87
CA SER A 101 51.65 -11.48 1.57
C SER A 101 52.11 -12.85 2.10
N ALA A 102 51.31 -13.90 1.85
CA ALA A 102 51.65 -15.30 2.08
C ALA A 102 52.21 -15.56 3.51
N GLY A 103 51.45 -15.15 4.53
CA GLY A 103 51.83 -15.35 5.94
C GLY A 103 52.82 -14.32 6.50
N GLY A 104 53.25 -13.34 5.71
CA GLY A 104 54.08 -12.22 6.17
C GLY A 104 53.44 -11.47 7.35
N ARG A 105 54.24 -11.08 8.33
CA ARG A 105 53.78 -10.38 9.55
C ARG A 105 54.62 -9.15 9.86
N ILE A 106 53.94 -8.03 10.07
CA ILE A 106 54.54 -6.77 10.53
C ILE A 106 53.81 -6.33 11.78
N THR A 107 54.50 -6.31 12.91
CA THR A 107 53.90 -6.04 14.22
C THR A 107 54.65 -4.99 15.04
N SER A 108 53.91 -4.22 15.83
CA SER A 108 54.47 -3.22 16.76
C SER A 108 53.70 -3.24 18.09
N SER A 109 54.44 -3.18 19.21
CA SER A 109 53.84 -3.04 20.55
C SER A 109 53.36 -1.62 20.86
N LYS A 110 53.79 -0.62 20.08
CA LYS A 110 53.26 0.76 20.10
C LYS A 110 52.85 1.17 18.68
N ALA A 111 52.94 2.46 18.35
CA ALA A 111 52.58 2.98 17.04
C ALA A 111 53.34 2.30 15.88
N LEU A 112 52.58 1.77 14.92
CA LEU A 112 53.07 1.37 13.61
C LEU A 112 52.75 2.49 12.61
N VAL A 113 53.78 3.06 11.99
CA VAL A 113 53.63 4.09 10.96
C VAL A 113 54.32 3.63 9.68
N ALA A 114 53.52 3.35 8.66
CA ALA A 114 54.00 2.90 7.35
C ALA A 114 53.63 3.93 6.27
N SER A 115 54.64 4.47 5.60
CA SER A 115 54.48 5.28 4.39
C SER A 115 55.04 4.50 3.20
N VAL A 116 54.15 3.89 2.42
CA VAL A 116 54.52 3.05 1.27
C VAL A 116 53.84 3.55 -0.01
N GLY A 117 54.25 3.06 -1.17
CA GLY A 117 53.67 3.42 -2.49
C GLY A 117 52.66 2.40 -3.01
N GLY A 118 52.57 1.24 -2.34
CA GLY A 118 51.60 0.18 -2.59
C GLY A 118 51.85 -0.96 -1.60
N LEU A 119 50.79 -1.67 -1.24
CA LEU A 119 50.84 -2.73 -0.23
C LEU A 119 50.15 -3.99 -0.76
N ARG A 120 50.92 -5.06 -0.98
CA ARG A 120 50.40 -6.43 -1.15
C ARG A 120 50.36 -7.09 0.22
N GLN A 121 49.17 -7.38 0.70
CA GLN A 121 48.87 -7.87 2.04
C GLN A 121 48.00 -9.13 2.01
N GLN A 122 48.18 -9.93 0.95
CA GLN A 122 47.34 -11.10 0.73
C GLN A 122 47.67 -12.20 1.73
N GLY A 123 46.74 -12.54 2.63
CA GLY A 123 46.96 -13.60 3.63
C GLY A 123 48.06 -13.32 4.65
N GLY A 124 48.50 -12.07 4.80
CA GLY A 124 49.44 -11.68 5.85
C GLY A 124 48.78 -10.85 6.97
N GLU A 125 49.61 -10.23 7.79
CA GLU A 125 49.20 -9.49 8.98
C GLU A 125 49.98 -8.17 9.13
N LEU A 126 49.23 -7.08 9.31
CA LEU A 126 49.74 -5.77 9.74
C LEU A 126 49.02 -5.37 11.03
N TYR A 127 49.74 -5.39 12.14
CA TYR A 127 49.16 -5.21 13.48
C TYR A 127 49.94 -4.22 14.34
N SER A 128 49.21 -3.38 15.08
CA SER A 128 49.76 -2.57 16.16
C SER A 128 48.93 -2.72 17.42
N ALA A 129 49.58 -2.86 18.57
CA ALA A 129 48.90 -2.90 19.87
C ALA A 129 48.44 -1.50 20.37
N ASP A 130 48.78 -0.42 19.68
CA ASP A 130 48.48 0.97 20.07
C ASP A 130 47.79 1.75 18.94
N SER A 131 48.50 2.10 17.86
CA SER A 131 47.93 2.82 16.71
C SER A 131 48.59 2.40 15.40
N LEU A 132 47.82 2.36 14.32
CA LEU A 132 48.29 1.99 12.99
C LEU A 132 48.00 3.14 12.01
N GLU A 133 49.06 3.75 11.48
CA GLU A 133 48.99 4.71 10.38
C GLU A 133 49.56 4.08 9.11
N LEU A 134 48.76 4.05 8.05
CA LEU A 134 49.14 3.59 6.72
C LEU A 134 48.89 4.70 5.70
N ASP A 135 49.96 5.22 5.11
CA ASP A 135 49.92 6.18 4.02
C ASP A 135 50.41 5.52 2.73
N LEU A 136 49.52 5.38 1.74
CA LEU A 136 49.86 4.73 0.48
C LEU A 136 50.27 5.69 -0.63
N ARG A 137 50.27 7.02 -0.41
CA ARG A 137 50.67 8.02 -1.42
C ARG A 137 49.92 7.85 -2.76
N TYR A 138 48.63 7.56 -2.69
CA TYR A 138 47.74 7.19 -3.80
C TYR A 138 48.07 5.83 -4.45
N GLY A 139 48.63 4.92 -3.67
CA GLY A 139 48.89 3.53 -4.03
C GLY A 139 47.69 2.60 -3.79
N HIS A 140 47.80 1.39 -4.34
CA HIS A 140 46.82 0.33 -4.15
C HIS A 140 47.06 -0.44 -2.84
N LEU A 141 45.97 -0.71 -2.11
CA LEU A 141 45.93 -1.61 -0.97
C LEU A 141 45.30 -2.94 -1.37
N ASP A 142 46.08 -4.02 -1.38
CA ASP A 142 45.60 -5.37 -1.65
C ASP A 142 45.64 -6.21 -0.37
N ASN A 143 44.56 -6.19 0.41
CA ASN A 143 44.38 -6.90 1.68
C ASN A 143 43.57 -8.19 1.54
N ARG A 144 43.61 -8.86 0.38
CA ARG A 144 42.79 -10.07 0.17
C ARG A 144 43.15 -11.20 1.11
N GLY A 145 42.20 -11.68 1.91
CA GLY A 145 42.45 -12.67 2.96
C GLY A 145 43.44 -12.22 4.05
N GLY A 146 43.85 -10.95 4.04
CA GLY A 146 44.82 -10.38 4.98
C GLY A 146 44.16 -9.75 6.20
N LEU A 147 44.97 -9.37 7.18
CA LEU A 147 44.54 -8.68 8.39
C LEU A 147 45.27 -7.35 8.56
N ILE A 148 44.50 -6.27 8.67
CA ILE A 148 44.96 -4.96 9.12
C ILE A 148 44.16 -4.61 10.38
N ASN A 149 44.82 -4.62 11.54
CA ASN A 149 44.12 -4.45 12.81
C ASN A 149 44.91 -3.63 13.84
N THR A 150 44.18 -2.84 14.63
CA THR A 150 44.71 -2.21 15.85
C THR A 150 43.59 -1.91 16.86
N PRO A 151 43.79 -2.11 18.17
CA PRO A 151 42.79 -1.73 19.17
C PRO A 151 42.71 -0.21 19.38
N GLY A 152 43.72 0.58 19.01
CA GLY A 152 43.62 2.05 19.06
C GLY A 152 43.36 2.65 17.69
N GLN A 153 43.94 3.81 17.40
CA GLN A 153 43.61 4.57 16.20
C GLN A 153 44.13 3.88 14.93
N LEU A 154 43.23 3.63 13.98
CA LEU A 154 43.56 3.26 12.61
C LEU A 154 43.44 4.51 11.72
N LEU A 155 44.50 4.84 11.00
CA LEU A 155 44.55 5.99 10.10
C LEU A 155 45.03 5.55 8.72
N LEU A 156 44.12 5.61 7.76
CA LEU A 156 44.39 5.28 6.36
C LEU A 156 44.47 6.57 5.54
N LYS A 157 45.60 6.81 4.88
CA LYS A 157 45.86 8.05 4.14
C LYS A 157 46.15 7.75 2.68
N ARG A 158 45.57 8.59 1.80
CA ARG A 158 45.87 8.64 0.36
C ARG A 158 45.85 7.25 -0.28
N LEU A 159 44.71 6.57 -0.21
CA LEU A 159 44.50 5.30 -0.90
C LEU A 159 44.00 5.57 -2.31
N ALA A 160 44.45 4.80 -3.32
CA ALA A 160 43.83 4.83 -4.64
C ALA A 160 42.66 3.84 -4.74
N ASP A 161 42.94 2.54 -4.58
CA ASP A 161 41.93 1.48 -4.59
C ASP A 161 42.22 0.53 -3.42
N VAL A 162 41.16 0.01 -2.81
CA VAL A 162 41.24 -0.98 -1.73
C VAL A 162 40.58 -2.27 -2.16
N ASP A 163 41.35 -3.34 -2.18
CA ASP A 163 40.88 -4.72 -2.33
C ASP A 163 40.97 -5.40 -0.96
N ASN A 164 39.83 -5.74 -0.38
CA ASN A 164 39.68 -6.38 0.91
C ASN A 164 38.92 -7.71 0.79
N GLN A 165 38.94 -8.37 -0.38
CA GLN A 165 38.16 -9.59 -0.56
C GLN A 165 38.59 -10.69 0.42
N GLY A 166 37.65 -11.19 1.23
CA GLY A 166 37.93 -12.17 2.28
C GLY A 166 38.88 -11.69 3.39
N GLY A 167 39.32 -10.43 3.36
CA GLY A 167 40.23 -9.84 4.35
C GLY A 167 39.50 -9.13 5.48
N GLU A 168 40.26 -8.61 6.44
CA GLU A 168 39.75 -7.80 7.54
C GLU A 168 40.55 -6.50 7.71
N ILE A 169 39.83 -5.38 7.76
CA ILE A 169 40.33 -4.06 8.18
C ILE A 169 39.52 -3.66 9.42
N SER A 170 40.15 -3.58 10.58
CA SER A 170 39.42 -3.35 11.83
C SER A 170 40.13 -2.50 12.88
N SER A 171 39.33 -1.76 13.66
CA SER A 171 39.80 -0.98 14.80
C SER A 171 38.75 -0.87 15.91
N ALA A 172 39.18 -0.78 17.17
CA ALA A 172 38.26 -0.44 18.25
C ALA A 172 38.01 1.08 18.38
N SER A 173 38.79 1.91 17.67
CA SER A 173 38.53 3.34 17.51
C SER A 173 37.80 3.63 16.20
N GLY A 174 37.30 4.86 16.06
CA GLY A 174 36.73 5.31 14.80
C GLY A 174 37.81 5.55 13.74
N PHE A 175 37.48 5.31 12.47
CA PHE A 175 38.39 5.60 11.35
C PHE A 175 37.66 5.94 10.06
N ASP A 176 38.39 6.61 9.18
CA ASP A 176 37.95 6.97 7.83
C ASP A 176 38.67 6.11 6.79
N LEU A 177 37.96 5.73 5.73
CA LEU A 177 38.53 5.10 4.54
C LEU A 177 38.07 5.89 3.32
N ALA A 178 39.03 6.60 2.72
CA ALA A 178 38.83 7.37 1.50
C ALA A 178 39.63 6.75 0.33
N ALA A 179 38.94 6.40 -0.76
CA ALA A 179 39.54 5.77 -1.95
C ALA A 179 38.67 5.97 -3.20
N ARG A 180 39.13 5.51 -4.37
CA ARG A 180 38.28 5.45 -5.58
C ARG A 180 37.28 4.30 -5.48
N ASN A 181 37.75 3.12 -5.10
CA ASN A 181 36.95 1.92 -4.95
C ASN A 181 37.31 1.17 -3.66
N LEU A 182 36.31 0.55 -3.05
CA LEU A 182 36.48 -0.46 -2.01
C LEU A 182 35.78 -1.75 -2.44
N ASN A 183 36.56 -2.81 -2.62
CA ASN A 183 36.07 -4.16 -2.83
C ASN A 183 36.15 -4.93 -1.51
N ASN A 184 35.01 -5.11 -0.83
CA ASN A 184 34.88 -5.81 0.45
C ASN A 184 34.14 -7.15 0.30
N GLU A 185 34.22 -7.80 -0.85
CA GLU A 185 33.47 -9.05 -1.08
C GLU A 185 33.96 -10.16 -0.17
N HIS A 186 33.06 -10.81 0.56
CA HIS A 186 33.40 -11.77 1.63
C HIS A 186 34.32 -11.22 2.74
N GLY A 187 34.64 -9.93 2.71
CA GLY A 187 35.57 -9.26 3.60
C GLY A 187 34.86 -8.61 4.79
N LYS A 188 35.67 -8.00 5.66
CA LYS A 188 35.22 -7.30 6.86
C LYS A 188 35.85 -5.92 6.95
N VAL A 189 35.03 -4.90 7.17
CA VAL A 189 35.47 -3.56 7.61
C VAL A 189 34.73 -3.21 8.89
N LEU A 190 35.45 -3.16 10.02
CA LEU A 190 34.83 -3.13 11.35
C LEU A 190 35.37 -1.99 12.22
N SER A 191 34.47 -1.21 12.82
CA SER A 191 34.82 -0.26 13.89
C SER A 191 33.99 -0.49 15.15
N ASN A 192 34.58 -0.32 16.34
CA ASN A 192 33.77 -0.25 17.57
C ASN A 192 33.20 1.15 17.84
N GLN A 193 33.58 2.17 17.07
CA GLN A 193 33.09 3.54 17.15
C GLN A 193 32.54 3.99 15.77
N GLY A 194 32.85 5.20 15.31
CA GLY A 194 32.39 5.71 14.02
C GLY A 194 33.22 5.20 12.84
N LEU A 195 32.58 4.84 11.74
CA LEU A 195 33.23 4.49 10.48
C LEU A 195 32.70 5.41 9.36
N SER A 196 33.61 6.08 8.66
CA SER A 196 33.30 6.86 7.46
C SER A 196 33.94 6.23 6.22
N LEU A 197 33.13 5.91 5.22
CA LEU A 197 33.58 5.43 3.93
C LEU A 197 33.29 6.50 2.89
N THR A 198 34.32 7.08 2.28
CA THR A 198 34.17 8.08 1.21
C THR A 198 34.81 7.57 -0.06
N LEU A 199 33.98 7.15 -1.01
CA LEU A 199 34.42 6.46 -2.22
C LEU A 199 34.01 7.23 -3.45
N GLU A 200 34.95 7.49 -4.37
CA GLU A 200 34.62 8.25 -5.58
C GLU A 200 33.70 7.47 -6.53
N ARG A 201 33.83 6.14 -6.57
CA ARG A 201 33.14 5.30 -7.55
C ARG A 201 32.30 4.21 -6.92
N ALA A 202 32.92 3.17 -6.35
CA ALA A 202 32.18 1.96 -5.98
C ALA A 202 32.54 1.42 -4.59
N LEU A 203 31.49 1.00 -3.88
CA LEU A 203 31.55 0.13 -2.71
C LEU A 203 30.95 -1.23 -3.07
N SER A 204 31.78 -2.25 -3.26
CA SER A 204 31.31 -3.64 -3.33
C SER A 204 31.37 -4.25 -1.94
N ASN A 205 30.24 -4.74 -1.44
CA ASN A 205 30.08 -5.45 -0.18
C ASN A 205 29.33 -6.78 -0.40
N LEU A 206 29.44 -7.39 -1.59
CA LEU A 206 28.79 -8.67 -1.91
C LEU A 206 29.24 -9.74 -0.90
N LYS A 207 28.28 -10.27 -0.13
CA LYS A 207 28.52 -11.25 0.95
C LYS A 207 29.57 -10.81 1.98
N GLY A 208 29.89 -9.51 2.04
CA GLY A 208 30.82 -8.91 2.97
C GLY A 208 30.11 -8.36 4.21
N GLN A 209 30.90 -7.89 5.17
CA GLN A 209 30.41 -7.27 6.39
C GLN A 209 31.06 -5.90 6.61
N ILE A 210 30.24 -4.87 6.78
CA ILE A 210 30.65 -3.55 7.24
C ILE A 210 29.82 -3.21 8.47
N ALA A 211 30.49 -2.97 9.61
CA ALA A 211 29.81 -2.76 10.88
C ALA A 211 30.50 -1.70 11.75
N ALA A 212 29.72 -0.82 12.35
CA ALA A 212 30.21 0.24 13.24
C ALA A 212 29.22 0.59 14.37
N ALA A 213 29.64 1.43 15.32
CA ALA A 213 28.70 2.07 16.24
C ALA A 213 27.88 3.17 15.55
N SER A 214 28.49 3.88 14.61
CA SER A 214 27.87 4.83 13.69
C SER A 214 28.52 4.65 12.33
N LEU A 215 27.73 4.58 11.26
CA LEU A 215 28.27 4.32 9.91
C LEU A 215 27.79 5.39 8.94
N HIS A 216 28.75 6.02 8.25
CA HIS A 216 28.47 6.85 7.08
C HIS A 216 29.19 6.26 5.87
N ALA A 217 28.47 6.07 4.76
CA ALA A 217 29.06 5.67 3.49
C ALA A 217 28.56 6.59 2.37
N ALA A 218 29.51 7.18 1.64
CA ALA A 218 29.28 7.94 0.43
C ALA A 218 30.00 7.25 -0.74
N ALA A 219 29.29 6.96 -1.83
CA ALA A 219 29.85 6.31 -3.01
C ALA A 219 29.09 6.67 -4.29
N GLY A 220 29.70 6.50 -5.47
CA GLY A 220 28.96 6.54 -6.73
C GLY A 220 27.96 5.39 -6.87
N SER A 221 28.32 4.19 -6.41
CA SER A 221 27.45 3.02 -6.36
C SER A 221 27.76 2.16 -5.13
N LEU A 222 26.75 1.45 -4.64
CA LEU A 222 26.86 0.44 -3.59
C LEU A 222 26.25 -0.87 -4.06
N ASP A 223 27.01 -1.95 -4.02
CA ASP A 223 26.50 -3.32 -4.15
C ASP A 223 26.59 -4.04 -2.81
N ASN A 224 25.45 -4.30 -2.18
CA ASN A 224 25.30 -5.01 -0.93
C ASN A 224 24.56 -6.35 -1.11
N ALA A 225 24.62 -6.96 -2.29
CA ALA A 225 23.96 -8.24 -2.54
C ALA A 225 24.45 -9.33 -1.56
N GLY A 226 23.53 -9.93 -0.79
CA GLY A 226 23.83 -10.89 0.28
C GLY A 226 24.81 -10.39 1.36
N GLY A 227 25.13 -9.09 1.36
CA GLY A 227 26.05 -8.44 2.28
C GLY A 227 25.35 -7.90 3.52
N VAL A 228 26.15 -7.51 4.51
CA VAL A 228 25.67 -6.93 5.77
C VAL A 228 26.29 -5.55 5.96
N LEU A 229 25.44 -4.53 6.03
CA LEU A 229 25.80 -3.16 6.36
C LEU A 229 25.04 -2.74 7.64
N THR A 230 25.75 -2.60 8.76
CA THR A 230 25.09 -2.41 10.07
C THR A 230 25.68 -1.29 10.90
N SER A 231 24.81 -0.57 11.61
CA SER A 231 25.18 0.39 12.64
C SER A 231 24.44 0.09 13.95
N ARG A 232 25.11 0.20 15.09
CA ARG A 232 24.43 0.15 16.41
C ARG A 232 23.65 1.43 16.72
N GLY A 233 24.03 2.55 16.08
CA GLY A 233 23.38 3.84 16.14
C GLY A 233 22.80 4.20 14.77
N ASP A 234 23.18 5.35 14.25
CA ASP A 234 22.71 5.86 12.96
C ASP A 234 23.52 5.27 11.80
N LEU A 235 22.85 5.09 10.67
CA LEU A 235 23.46 4.67 9.41
C LEU A 235 23.03 5.63 8.30
N ARG A 236 24.01 6.31 7.68
CA ARG A 236 23.77 7.23 6.56
C ARG A 236 24.43 6.74 5.28
N LEU A 237 23.63 6.53 4.24
CA LEU A 237 24.06 6.18 2.89
C LEU A 237 23.79 7.32 1.91
N SER A 238 24.85 7.79 1.26
CA SER A 238 24.80 8.84 0.23
C SER A 238 25.35 8.28 -1.07
N ILE A 239 24.49 7.66 -1.85
CA ILE A 239 24.87 6.95 -3.07
C ILE A 239 24.49 7.81 -4.29
N GLY A 240 25.44 8.12 -5.17
CA GLY A 240 25.16 8.98 -6.33
C GLY A 240 24.35 8.30 -7.44
N GLY A 241 24.40 6.98 -7.52
CA GLY A 241 23.81 6.17 -8.59
C GLY A 241 22.99 5.02 -8.04
N LEU A 242 23.42 3.78 -8.34
CA LEU A 242 22.74 2.55 -7.93
C LEU A 242 23.16 2.15 -6.51
N LEU A 243 22.16 1.96 -5.65
CA LEU A 243 22.24 1.22 -4.40
C LEU A 243 21.53 -0.13 -4.61
N SER A 244 22.30 -1.21 -4.74
CA SER A 244 21.79 -2.58 -4.81
C SER A 244 21.85 -3.23 -3.43
N ASN A 245 20.71 -3.66 -2.91
CA ASN A 245 20.56 -4.44 -1.69
C ASN A 245 19.66 -5.64 -2.01
N THR A 246 20.23 -6.65 -2.64
CA THR A 246 19.49 -7.81 -3.16
C THR A 246 19.98 -9.12 -2.56
N ALA A 247 19.37 -10.24 -2.92
CA ALA A 247 19.80 -11.59 -2.50
C ALA A 247 19.98 -11.73 -0.97
N ASP A 248 18.95 -11.33 -0.21
CA ASP A 248 18.95 -11.30 1.27
C ASP A 248 19.96 -10.30 1.88
N GLY A 249 20.40 -9.31 1.11
CA GLY A 249 21.23 -8.20 1.59
C GLY A 249 20.56 -7.45 2.74
N LEU A 250 21.34 -7.12 3.77
CA LEU A 250 20.88 -6.43 4.98
C LEU A 250 21.54 -5.07 5.11
N ILE A 251 20.71 -4.03 5.21
CA ILE A 251 21.10 -2.69 5.66
C ILE A 251 20.26 -2.37 6.89
N ASN A 252 20.92 -2.20 8.04
CA ASN A 252 20.23 -2.06 9.32
C ASN A 252 20.86 -1.00 10.24
N ALA A 253 20.03 -0.10 10.73
CA ALA A 253 20.38 0.91 11.71
C ALA A 253 19.73 0.63 13.07
N GLY A 254 20.53 0.66 14.13
CA GLY A 254 20.07 0.54 15.50
C GLY A 254 19.26 1.75 16.00
N GLN A 255 19.29 2.87 15.26
CA GLN A 255 18.49 4.08 15.48
C GLN A 255 17.91 4.56 14.13
N VAL A 256 18.52 5.58 13.51
CA VAL A 256 18.05 6.18 12.27
C VAL A 256 18.77 5.59 11.05
N LEU A 257 18.01 5.23 10.03
CA LEU A 257 18.52 4.93 8.69
C LEU A 257 18.18 6.10 7.76
N GLU A 258 19.20 6.79 7.26
CA GLU A 258 19.08 7.76 6.17
C GLU A 258 19.74 7.17 4.92
N ALA A 259 18.99 6.91 3.86
CA ALA A 259 19.58 6.48 2.59
C ALA A 259 19.05 7.29 1.41
N SER A 260 20.01 7.74 0.59
CA SER A 260 19.78 8.51 -0.63
C SER A 260 20.46 7.84 -1.82
N SER A 261 19.76 7.74 -2.95
CA SER A 261 20.28 7.17 -4.20
C SER A 261 19.57 7.72 -5.44
N ALA A 262 20.13 7.55 -6.64
CA ALA A 262 19.34 7.74 -7.85
C ALA A 262 18.41 6.53 -8.06
N ARG A 263 18.97 5.31 -7.93
CA ARG A 263 18.18 4.07 -8.01
C ARG A 263 18.47 3.21 -6.79
N LEU A 264 17.41 2.81 -6.10
CA LEU A 264 17.45 1.87 -4.98
C LEU A 264 16.81 0.55 -5.44
N ASN A 265 17.62 -0.50 -5.61
CA ASN A 265 17.12 -1.86 -5.85
C ASN A 265 17.20 -2.64 -4.53
N ASN A 266 16.05 -2.88 -3.90
CA ASN A 266 15.88 -3.65 -2.69
C ASN A 266 15.16 -4.98 -2.93
N GLN A 267 15.23 -5.55 -4.13
CA GLN A 267 14.58 -6.82 -4.45
C GLN A 267 15.11 -7.97 -3.58
N GLY A 268 14.23 -8.54 -2.76
CA GLY A 268 14.58 -9.59 -1.78
C GLY A 268 15.57 -9.13 -0.71
N GLY A 269 15.80 -7.83 -0.55
CA GLY A 269 16.66 -7.25 0.48
C GLY A 269 15.88 -6.69 1.67
N LEU A 270 16.63 -6.37 2.74
CA LEU A 270 16.10 -5.82 3.99
C LEU A 270 16.71 -4.44 4.28
N LEU A 271 15.86 -3.40 4.36
CA LEU A 271 16.21 -2.07 4.87
C LEU A 271 15.47 -1.85 6.19
N LEU A 272 16.22 -1.80 7.30
CA LEU A 272 15.66 -1.78 8.66
C LEU A 272 16.15 -0.57 9.46
N ALA A 273 15.23 0.05 10.21
CA ALA A 273 15.55 1.08 11.20
C ALA A 273 14.76 0.89 12.49
N LYS A 274 15.32 1.35 13.61
CA LYS A 274 14.65 1.25 14.91
C LYS A 274 13.73 2.42 15.20
N THR A 275 14.14 3.64 14.92
CA THR A 275 13.42 4.86 15.33
C THR A 275 12.86 5.64 14.15
N HIS A 276 13.65 5.79 13.09
CA HIS A 276 13.24 6.48 11.88
C HIS A 276 13.94 5.90 10.66
N LEU A 277 13.21 5.70 9.59
CA LEU A 277 13.74 5.32 8.28
C LEU A 277 13.41 6.44 7.29
N GLN A 278 14.42 7.10 6.77
CA GLN A 278 14.32 8.10 5.72
C GLN A 278 14.94 7.57 4.43
N LEU A 279 14.13 7.46 3.38
CA LEU A 279 14.55 7.07 2.04
C LEU A 279 14.25 8.16 1.03
N ALA A 280 15.27 8.51 0.25
CA ALA A 280 15.15 9.34 -0.93
C ALA A 280 15.75 8.58 -2.12
N ALA A 281 14.95 8.32 -3.15
CA ALA A 281 15.43 7.72 -4.39
C ALA A 281 14.73 8.35 -5.58
N GLU A 282 15.32 8.43 -6.77
CA GLU A 282 14.51 8.76 -7.97
C GLU A 282 13.60 7.55 -8.28
N HIS A 283 14.19 6.35 -8.28
CA HIS A 283 13.47 5.09 -8.46
C HIS A 283 13.75 4.12 -7.31
N LEU A 284 12.68 3.60 -6.69
CA LEU A 284 12.75 2.50 -5.74
C LEU A 284 12.10 1.24 -6.33
N ASP A 285 12.87 0.16 -6.41
CA ASP A 285 12.35 -1.19 -6.61
C ASP A 285 12.46 -1.98 -5.31
N ASN A 286 11.33 -2.14 -4.62
CA ASN A 286 11.17 -2.98 -3.43
C ASN A 286 10.39 -4.27 -3.73
N SER A 287 10.33 -4.68 -5.00
CA SER A 287 9.55 -5.84 -5.40
C SER A 287 10.23 -7.16 -5.01
N ALA A 288 9.66 -8.29 -5.42
CA ALA A 288 10.24 -9.62 -5.21
C ALA A 288 10.60 -9.91 -3.74
N LYS A 289 9.66 -9.64 -2.83
CA LYS A 289 9.80 -9.79 -1.36
C LYS A 289 10.83 -8.86 -0.71
N GLY A 290 11.14 -7.73 -1.33
CA GLY A 290 11.89 -6.65 -0.66
C GLY A 290 11.14 -6.13 0.57
N LEU A 291 11.88 -5.82 1.64
CA LEU A 291 11.35 -5.24 2.87
C LEU A 291 11.99 -3.89 3.16
N VAL A 292 11.16 -2.86 3.30
CA VAL A 292 11.51 -1.58 3.91
C VAL A 292 10.71 -1.43 5.20
N ASN A 293 11.38 -1.44 6.34
CA ASN A 293 10.70 -1.45 7.64
C ASN A 293 11.32 -0.50 8.68
N SER A 294 10.44 0.19 9.40
CA SER A 294 10.82 0.96 10.59
C SER A 294 10.05 0.49 11.83
N ALA A 295 10.75 0.24 12.93
CA ALA A 295 10.11 0.06 14.23
C ALA A 295 9.61 1.39 14.86
N GLY A 296 9.90 2.53 14.23
CA GLY A 296 9.32 3.84 14.51
C GLY A 296 8.65 4.41 13.26
N SER A 297 8.95 5.66 12.87
CA SER A 297 8.35 6.29 11.69
C SER A 297 9.12 5.98 10.40
N LEU A 298 8.45 6.11 9.26
CA LEU A 298 9.03 5.89 7.93
C LEU A 298 8.66 7.06 7.00
N GLN A 299 9.67 7.67 6.41
CA GLN A 299 9.53 8.64 5.33
C GLN A 299 10.20 8.11 4.07
N LEU A 300 9.42 7.98 2.99
CA LEU A 300 9.89 7.55 1.68
C LEU A 300 9.52 8.62 0.66
N THR A 301 10.50 9.14 -0.07
CA THR A 301 10.30 10.06 -1.19
C THR A 301 10.95 9.49 -2.44
N ALA A 302 10.17 9.34 -3.51
CA ALA A 302 10.70 8.97 -4.82
C ALA A 302 9.90 9.51 -6.00
N ASP A 303 10.41 9.40 -7.21
CA ASP A 303 9.59 9.65 -8.41
C ASP A 303 8.78 8.41 -8.76
N GLU A 304 9.36 7.22 -8.60
CA GLU A 304 8.68 5.94 -8.83
C GLU A 304 8.95 4.96 -7.68
N VAL A 305 7.89 4.31 -7.21
CA VAL A 305 7.98 3.21 -6.25
C VAL A 305 7.32 1.96 -6.83
N LEU A 306 8.13 0.93 -7.07
CA LEU A 306 7.70 -0.42 -7.41
C LEU A 306 7.75 -1.29 -6.15
N ASN A 307 6.61 -1.54 -5.53
CA ASN A 307 6.49 -2.36 -4.33
C ASN A 307 5.68 -3.64 -4.59
N GLY A 308 5.76 -4.19 -5.80
CA GLY A 308 4.96 -5.35 -6.21
C GLY A 308 5.54 -6.72 -5.81
N SER A 309 4.91 -7.81 -6.24
CA SER A 309 5.43 -9.19 -6.13
C SER A 309 5.88 -9.57 -4.72
N GLY A 310 5.07 -9.27 -3.71
CA GLY A 310 5.35 -9.54 -2.30
C GLY A 310 6.24 -8.52 -1.60
N GLY A 311 6.58 -7.39 -2.24
CA GLY A 311 7.25 -6.27 -1.60
C GLY A 311 6.45 -5.68 -0.43
N GLU A 312 7.14 -5.27 0.63
CA GLU A 312 6.53 -4.68 1.82
C GLU A 312 7.22 -3.38 2.24
N VAL A 313 6.40 -2.33 2.44
CA VAL A 313 6.77 -1.09 3.13
C VAL A 313 5.94 -1.01 4.41
N SER A 314 6.57 -1.08 5.58
CA SER A 314 5.83 -1.12 6.85
C SER A 314 6.48 -0.33 7.98
N ALA A 315 5.66 0.17 8.90
CA ALA A 315 6.12 0.89 10.06
C ALA A 315 5.20 0.72 11.28
N LYS A 316 5.79 0.75 12.48
CA LYS A 316 5.01 0.82 13.73
C LYS A 316 4.52 2.24 14.05
N GLY A 317 5.26 3.26 13.62
CA GLY A 317 4.83 4.65 13.63
C GLY A 317 4.20 5.06 12.29
N ALA A 318 4.08 6.37 12.07
CA ALA A 318 3.52 6.91 10.84
C ALA A 318 4.40 6.61 9.61
N ILE A 319 3.74 6.26 8.51
CA ILE A 319 4.32 6.19 7.16
C ILE A 319 3.93 7.46 6.39
N THR A 320 4.93 8.14 5.84
CA THR A 320 4.73 9.16 4.81
C THR A 320 5.44 8.70 3.54
N LEU A 321 4.68 8.35 2.51
CA LEU A 321 5.19 7.96 1.20
C LEU A 321 4.80 9.04 0.19
N LYS A 322 5.80 9.70 -0.37
CA LYS A 322 5.66 10.69 -1.42
C LYS A 322 6.24 10.12 -2.70
N ALA A 323 5.42 9.93 -3.73
CA ALA A 323 5.84 9.32 -4.99
C ALA A 323 5.31 10.06 -6.21
N GLY A 324 5.99 10.07 -7.35
CA GLY A 324 5.36 10.45 -8.62
C GLY A 324 4.33 9.41 -9.07
N SER A 325 4.68 8.12 -8.95
CA SER A 325 3.80 6.97 -9.18
C SER A 325 4.04 5.86 -8.15
N LEU A 326 3.00 5.08 -7.86
CA LEU A 326 3.06 3.97 -6.91
C LEU A 326 2.43 2.70 -7.49
N SER A 327 3.25 1.67 -7.72
CA SER A 327 2.81 0.34 -8.10
C SER A 327 2.91 -0.62 -6.90
N GLN A 328 1.77 -1.10 -6.43
CA GLN A 328 1.57 -2.01 -5.31
C GLN A 328 1.09 -3.40 -5.76
N GLN A 329 1.41 -3.80 -6.99
CA GLN A 329 0.88 -5.02 -7.60
C GLN A 329 1.28 -6.28 -6.82
N GLY A 330 0.39 -6.87 -6.03
CA GLY A 330 0.73 -7.98 -5.13
C GLY A 330 1.62 -7.58 -3.94
N GLY A 331 1.70 -6.28 -3.64
CA GLY A 331 2.53 -5.68 -2.60
C GLY A 331 1.78 -5.32 -1.33
N ARG A 332 2.49 -4.78 -0.33
CA ARG A 332 1.94 -4.39 0.97
C ARG A 332 2.47 -3.05 1.46
N VAL A 333 1.57 -2.16 1.89
CA VAL A 333 1.85 -0.98 2.71
C VAL A 333 1.08 -1.09 4.01
N LEU A 334 1.80 -1.16 5.14
CA LEU A 334 1.20 -1.45 6.44
C LEU A 334 1.66 -0.43 7.49
N GLY A 335 0.75 0.44 7.94
CA GLY A 335 1.02 1.40 9.01
C GLY A 335 0.23 1.08 10.28
N SER A 336 0.90 1.07 11.44
CA SER A 336 0.23 0.86 12.73
C SER A 336 -0.28 2.15 13.38
N ASP A 337 0.24 3.32 13.00
CA ASP A 337 -0.16 4.63 13.53
C ASP A 337 -0.92 5.46 12.49
N ALA A 338 -0.29 5.78 11.36
CA ALA A 338 -0.94 6.43 10.22
C ALA A 338 -0.23 6.05 8.91
N VAL A 339 -0.96 6.14 7.79
CA VAL A 339 -0.38 6.05 6.45
C VAL A 339 -0.81 7.28 5.66
N THR A 340 0.17 8.04 5.15
CA THR A 340 -0.04 9.13 4.19
C THR A 340 0.63 8.76 2.88
N LEU A 341 -0.17 8.63 1.82
CA LEU A 341 0.31 8.49 0.45
C LEU A 341 0.00 9.79 -0.31
N GLU A 342 1.04 10.48 -0.76
CA GLU A 342 0.94 11.72 -1.52
C GLU A 342 1.59 11.52 -2.88
N LEU A 343 0.80 11.60 -3.97
CA LEU A 343 1.39 11.58 -5.30
C LEU A 343 1.83 13.00 -5.72
N LEU A 344 3.13 13.16 -6.00
CA LEU A 344 3.77 14.48 -6.18
C LEU A 344 3.50 15.09 -7.56
N ALA A 345 3.28 14.26 -8.58
CA ALA A 345 2.78 14.72 -9.87
C ALA A 345 1.28 15.02 -9.73
N SER A 346 0.83 16.17 -10.26
CA SER A 346 -0.60 16.49 -10.33
C SER A 346 -1.32 15.39 -11.10
N GLY A 347 -1.96 14.47 -10.36
CA GLY A 347 -2.66 13.34 -10.91
C GLY A 347 -1.84 12.07 -11.15
N GLY A 348 -1.02 11.66 -10.17
CA GLY A 348 -0.40 10.33 -10.20
C GLY A 348 -1.43 9.20 -10.14
N ASP A 349 -1.08 8.06 -10.73
CA ASP A 349 -1.92 6.85 -10.70
C ASP A 349 -1.50 5.95 -9.53
N LEU A 350 -2.50 5.41 -8.83
CA LEU A 350 -2.31 4.38 -7.82
C LEU A 350 -2.71 3.03 -8.39
N ASN A 351 -1.75 2.11 -8.51
CA ASN A 351 -2.03 0.74 -8.90
C ASN A 351 -1.86 -0.20 -7.70
N ASN A 352 -2.96 -0.53 -7.04
CA ASN A 352 -3.06 -1.47 -5.92
C ASN A 352 -3.66 -2.82 -6.34
N GLN A 353 -3.48 -3.23 -7.59
CA GLN A 353 -4.00 -4.51 -8.06
C GLN A 353 -3.39 -5.67 -7.27
N ASP A 354 -4.21 -6.59 -6.75
CA ASP A 354 -3.76 -7.73 -5.91
C ASP A 354 -2.98 -7.31 -4.64
N GLY A 355 -2.91 -6.01 -4.33
CA GLY A 355 -2.10 -5.42 -3.27
C GLY A 355 -2.89 -5.12 -2.00
N VAL A 356 -2.18 -4.73 -0.94
CA VAL A 356 -2.78 -4.33 0.34
C VAL A 356 -2.21 -2.98 0.78
N ILE A 357 -3.08 -2.02 1.01
CA ILE A 357 -2.78 -0.78 1.73
C ILE A 357 -3.64 -0.78 2.99
N HIS A 358 -3.02 -0.85 4.15
CA HIS A 358 -3.74 -0.90 5.43
C HIS A 358 -3.13 0.04 6.47
N ALA A 359 -3.99 0.79 7.15
CA ALA A 359 -3.63 1.65 8.28
C ALA A 359 -4.51 1.35 9.51
N ARG A 360 -3.91 1.05 10.67
CA ARG A 360 -4.68 0.95 11.93
C ARG A 360 -5.14 2.31 12.46
N GLY A 361 -4.52 3.39 12.04
CA GLY A 361 -5.03 4.74 12.28
C GLY A 361 -5.34 5.44 10.96
N PRO A 362 -5.23 6.79 10.88
CA PRO A 362 -5.65 7.54 9.71
C PRO A 362 -4.96 7.06 8.42
N LEU A 363 -5.76 6.89 7.36
CA LEU A 363 -5.28 6.72 6.00
C LEU A 363 -5.54 8.00 5.22
N THR A 364 -4.48 8.65 4.75
CA THR A 364 -4.56 9.84 3.89
C THR A 364 -4.07 9.49 2.50
N LEU A 365 -4.91 9.74 1.50
CA LEU A 365 -4.63 9.51 0.09
C LEU A 365 -4.81 10.84 -0.65
N ALA A 366 -3.73 11.41 -1.17
CA ALA A 366 -3.74 12.74 -1.77
C ALA A 366 -3.23 12.72 -3.22
N ASN A 367 -3.78 13.64 -4.03
CA ASN A 367 -3.37 13.92 -5.42
C ASN A 367 -3.48 12.74 -6.39
N LEU A 368 -4.43 11.83 -6.16
CA LEU A 368 -4.68 10.69 -7.04
C LEU A 368 -5.47 11.13 -8.29
N ARG A 369 -5.08 10.63 -9.46
CA ARG A 369 -5.87 10.74 -10.70
C ARG A 369 -6.69 9.49 -10.92
N ASP A 370 -6.04 8.35 -11.12
CA ASP A 370 -6.72 7.09 -11.34
C ASP A 370 -6.30 6.09 -10.26
N VAL A 371 -7.27 5.30 -9.79
CA VAL A 371 -7.08 4.29 -8.75
C VAL A 371 -7.52 2.95 -9.30
N ASN A 372 -6.56 2.03 -9.45
CA ASN A 372 -6.81 0.64 -9.77
C ASN A 372 -6.62 -0.19 -8.50
N ASN A 373 -7.72 -0.63 -7.90
CA ASN A 373 -7.78 -1.49 -6.72
C ASN A 373 -8.35 -2.88 -7.07
N ARG A 374 -8.20 -3.35 -8.31
CA ARG A 374 -8.76 -4.64 -8.72
C ARG A 374 -8.15 -5.78 -7.93
N GLN A 375 -8.98 -6.64 -7.33
CA GLN A 375 -8.56 -7.74 -6.43
C GLN A 375 -7.68 -7.29 -5.23
N GLY A 376 -7.52 -5.98 -5.03
CA GLY A 376 -6.71 -5.41 -3.96
C GLY A 376 -7.53 -5.03 -2.73
N GLU A 377 -6.85 -4.55 -1.70
CA GLU A 377 -7.45 -4.01 -0.50
C GLU A 377 -6.87 -2.64 -0.17
N ILE A 378 -7.74 -1.65 0.05
CA ILE A 378 -7.41 -0.38 0.69
C ILE A 378 -8.30 -0.26 1.93
N SER A 379 -7.68 -0.26 3.11
CA SER A 379 -8.42 -0.30 4.37
C SER A 379 -7.83 0.57 5.49
N SER A 380 -8.70 1.02 6.39
CA SER A 380 -8.32 1.69 7.62
C SER A 380 -9.29 1.36 8.77
N ASP A 381 -8.75 1.28 9.98
CA ASP A 381 -9.59 1.20 11.19
C ASP A 381 -10.21 2.56 11.57
N GLN A 382 -9.87 3.62 10.85
CA GLN A 382 -10.44 4.96 10.98
C GLN A 382 -11.03 5.45 9.66
N GLN A 383 -11.63 6.63 9.71
CA GLN A 383 -12.19 7.25 8.52
C GLN A 383 -11.11 7.60 7.49
N PHE A 384 -11.46 7.50 6.21
CA PHE A 384 -10.66 8.06 5.15
C PHE A 384 -11.50 8.48 3.94
N ASN A 385 -10.89 9.33 3.13
CA ASN A 385 -11.43 9.78 1.85
C ASN A 385 -10.59 9.19 0.72
N LEU A 386 -11.27 8.77 -0.35
CA LEU A 386 -10.60 8.32 -1.58
C LEU A 386 -11.23 9.03 -2.77
N ILE A 387 -10.45 9.92 -3.36
CA ILE A 387 -10.87 10.77 -4.46
C ILE A 387 -9.95 10.52 -5.66
N GLY A 388 -10.54 10.26 -6.83
CA GLY A 388 -9.82 10.10 -8.08
C GLY A 388 -10.78 10.15 -9.26
N ARG A 389 -10.33 10.54 -10.45
CA ARG A 389 -11.15 10.59 -11.67
C ARG A 389 -11.76 9.22 -12.00
N THR A 390 -10.96 8.16 -12.07
CA THR A 390 -11.48 6.79 -12.20
C THR A 390 -11.09 5.96 -11.00
N LEU A 391 -12.06 5.28 -10.40
CA LEU A 391 -11.85 4.33 -9.31
C LEU A 391 -12.36 2.97 -9.77
N ASP A 392 -11.44 2.02 -10.00
CA ASP A 392 -11.75 0.63 -10.31
C ASP A 392 -11.48 -0.25 -9.11
N ASN A 393 -12.56 -0.70 -8.46
CA ASN A 393 -12.57 -1.63 -7.33
C ASN A 393 -13.09 -3.02 -7.74
N THR A 394 -12.94 -3.43 -9.02
CA THR A 394 -13.46 -4.72 -9.50
C THR A 394 -12.85 -5.89 -8.71
N GLY A 395 -13.69 -6.64 -7.99
CA GLY A 395 -13.26 -7.71 -7.08
C GLY A 395 -12.37 -7.27 -5.91
N GLY A 396 -12.19 -5.95 -5.74
CA GLY A 396 -11.37 -5.35 -4.69
C GLY A 396 -12.17 -5.05 -3.42
N LYS A 397 -11.47 -4.51 -2.42
CA LYS A 397 -12.03 -4.10 -1.14
C LYS A 397 -11.62 -2.67 -0.80
N LEU A 398 -12.60 -1.85 -0.46
CA LEU A 398 -12.43 -0.56 0.19
C LEU A 398 -13.15 -0.62 1.54
N ILE A 399 -12.42 -0.54 2.66
CA ILE A 399 -12.98 -0.77 3.99
C ILE A 399 -12.53 0.31 4.98
N SER A 400 -13.49 1.01 5.58
CA SER A 400 -13.29 1.87 6.75
C SER A 400 -14.10 1.31 7.93
N ASN A 401 -13.50 1.20 9.11
CA ASN A 401 -14.24 0.88 10.34
C ASN A 401 -15.00 2.10 10.91
N GLN A 402 -14.85 3.28 10.29
CA GLN A 402 -15.63 4.48 10.60
C GLN A 402 -16.38 4.93 9.33
N GLN A 403 -16.32 6.21 8.98
CA GLN A 403 -16.88 6.73 7.75
C GLN A 403 -15.93 6.48 6.57
N LEU A 404 -16.47 6.09 5.42
CA LEU A 404 -15.76 6.08 4.13
C LEU A 404 -16.42 7.10 3.20
N SER A 405 -15.62 8.03 2.65
CA SER A 405 -16.10 8.93 1.60
C SER A 405 -15.36 8.70 0.30
N LEU A 406 -16.10 8.41 -0.77
CA LEU A 406 -15.57 8.21 -2.12
C LEU A 406 -15.98 9.36 -3.03
N GLY A 407 -15.03 9.83 -3.86
CA GLY A 407 -15.27 10.81 -4.91
C GLY A 407 -14.68 10.33 -6.23
N ALA A 408 -15.49 10.22 -7.30
CA ALA A 408 -14.98 9.90 -8.62
C ALA A 408 -15.74 10.54 -9.77
N VAL A 409 -15.25 10.40 -10.99
CA VAL A 409 -16.09 10.56 -12.20
C VAL A 409 -16.70 9.19 -12.50
N LEU A 410 -15.86 8.18 -12.68
CA LEU A 410 -16.28 6.81 -12.95
C LEU A 410 -15.89 5.92 -11.77
N LEU A 411 -16.89 5.31 -11.12
CA LEU A 411 -16.70 4.32 -10.08
C LEU A 411 -17.16 2.95 -10.57
N ASN A 412 -16.23 2.00 -10.65
CA ASN A 412 -16.52 0.60 -10.97
C ASN A 412 -16.29 -0.26 -9.72
N ASN A 413 -17.33 -0.92 -9.24
CA ASN A 413 -17.31 -1.82 -8.08
C ASN A 413 -17.81 -3.23 -8.45
N GLN A 414 -17.61 -3.67 -9.69
CA GLN A 414 -18.05 -4.99 -10.13
C GLN A 414 -17.47 -6.12 -9.28
N GLY A 415 -18.33 -6.90 -8.62
CA GLY A 415 -17.91 -7.96 -7.69
C GLY A 415 -17.02 -7.49 -6.52
N GLY A 416 -16.89 -6.18 -6.32
CA GLY A 416 -16.08 -5.56 -5.28
C GLY A 416 -16.91 -5.23 -4.03
N LEU A 417 -16.20 -4.94 -2.94
CA LEU A 417 -16.77 -4.47 -1.68
C LEU A 417 -16.33 -3.04 -1.41
N VAL A 418 -17.31 -2.16 -1.16
CA VAL A 418 -17.11 -0.85 -0.55
C VAL A 418 -17.89 -0.80 0.76
N SER A 419 -17.19 -0.61 1.88
CA SER A 419 -17.82 -0.64 3.21
C SER A 419 -17.27 0.45 4.12
N GLY A 420 -18.14 1.33 4.59
CA GLY A 420 -17.86 2.24 5.70
C GLY A 420 -18.76 1.87 6.87
N TRP A 421 -18.20 1.35 7.96
CA TRP A 421 -19.00 0.75 9.02
C TRP A 421 -19.93 1.77 9.66
N GLN A 422 -19.42 2.96 10.01
CA GLN A 422 -20.22 4.03 10.64
C GLN A 422 -20.87 4.97 9.62
N GLY A 423 -20.60 4.77 8.33
CA GLY A 423 -21.24 5.51 7.25
C GLY A 423 -20.47 5.38 5.93
N LEU A 424 -21.19 5.40 4.82
CA LEU A 424 -20.60 5.39 3.48
C LEU A 424 -21.21 6.50 2.64
N SER A 425 -20.38 7.42 2.15
CA SER A 425 -20.77 8.46 1.20
C SER A 425 -20.04 8.25 -0.13
N VAL A 426 -20.79 8.25 -1.23
CA VAL A 426 -20.25 8.08 -2.59
C VAL A 426 -20.75 9.23 -3.45
N THR A 427 -19.82 10.00 -4.00
CA THR A 427 -20.10 11.01 -5.02
C THR A 427 -19.43 10.61 -6.32
N ALA A 428 -20.20 10.45 -7.41
CA ALA A 428 -19.62 10.17 -8.72
C ALA A 428 -20.47 10.68 -9.90
N ASP A 429 -19.98 10.56 -11.14
CA ASP A 429 -20.86 10.69 -12.30
C ASP A 429 -21.62 9.40 -12.54
N THR A 430 -20.91 8.27 -12.64
CA THR A 430 -21.54 6.96 -12.80
C THR A 430 -20.97 5.95 -11.83
N LEU A 431 -21.84 5.05 -11.36
CA LEU A 431 -21.47 3.90 -10.53
C LEU A 431 -21.94 2.61 -11.22
N ASP A 432 -20.99 1.73 -11.53
CA ASP A 432 -21.26 0.35 -11.90
C ASP A 432 -21.01 -0.57 -10.70
N ASN A 433 -22.08 -1.14 -10.15
CA ASN A 433 -22.07 -2.03 -8.98
C ASN A 433 -22.61 -3.44 -9.32
N ARG A 434 -22.56 -3.84 -10.59
CA ARG A 434 -23.08 -5.14 -11.01
C ARG A 434 -22.23 -6.33 -10.54
N ASN A 435 -22.62 -7.54 -10.93
CA ASN A 435 -21.84 -8.78 -10.73
C ASN A 435 -21.54 -9.06 -9.25
N ASN A 436 -22.53 -8.90 -8.38
CA ASN A 436 -22.40 -9.01 -6.91
C ASN A 436 -21.53 -7.91 -6.27
N GLY A 437 -21.37 -6.76 -6.92
CA GLY A 437 -20.80 -5.57 -6.28
C GLY A 437 -21.64 -5.18 -5.06
N THR A 438 -20.97 -4.82 -3.96
CA THR A 438 -21.63 -4.45 -2.70
C THR A 438 -21.14 -3.11 -2.18
N LEU A 439 -22.07 -2.17 -2.00
CA LEU A 439 -21.89 -0.96 -1.19
C LEU A 439 -22.61 -1.17 0.14
N SER A 440 -21.92 -0.95 1.26
CA SER A 440 -22.50 -1.21 2.59
C SER A 440 -22.13 -0.17 3.64
N SER A 441 -23.08 0.10 4.54
CA SER A 441 -22.81 0.63 5.87
C SER A 441 -23.36 -0.30 6.94
N ARG A 442 -22.54 -0.63 7.94
CA ARG A 442 -22.83 -1.66 8.96
C ARG A 442 -23.54 -1.10 10.19
N GLU A 443 -23.41 0.19 10.45
CA GLU A 443 -23.89 0.85 11.65
C GLU A 443 -24.46 2.24 11.36
N GLY A 444 -24.28 2.77 10.14
CA GLY A 444 -24.70 4.11 9.77
C GLY A 444 -25.38 4.20 8.42
N ASP A 445 -25.41 5.42 7.88
CA ASP A 445 -26.09 5.74 6.64
C ASP A 445 -25.27 5.38 5.40
N LEU A 446 -25.96 5.06 4.31
CA LEU A 446 -25.40 4.93 2.97
C LEU A 446 -25.97 6.03 2.07
N GLN A 447 -25.11 6.95 1.64
CA GLN A 447 -25.45 8.01 0.70
C GLN A 447 -24.72 7.81 -0.63
N VAL A 448 -25.46 7.76 -1.73
CA VAL A 448 -24.94 7.65 -3.09
C VAL A 448 -25.49 8.82 -3.90
N ALA A 449 -24.64 9.78 -4.26
CA ALA A 449 -24.99 10.97 -5.01
C ALA A 449 -24.29 10.95 -6.38
N LEU A 450 -25.07 10.71 -7.44
CA LEU A 450 -24.59 10.60 -8.81
C LEU A 450 -25.13 11.72 -9.69
N THR A 451 -24.32 12.18 -10.66
CA THR A 451 -24.79 13.09 -11.72
C THR A 451 -25.41 12.31 -12.89
N GLY A 452 -24.91 11.10 -13.16
CA GLY A 452 -25.36 10.16 -14.17
C GLY A 452 -26.05 8.93 -13.58
N GLY A 453 -25.78 7.74 -14.11
CA GLY A 453 -26.49 6.50 -13.78
C GLY A 453 -25.87 5.66 -12.66
N LEU A 454 -26.73 4.97 -11.91
CA LEU A 454 -26.39 3.82 -11.07
C LEU A 454 -26.80 2.54 -11.79
N ASP A 455 -25.84 1.66 -12.09
CA ASP A 455 -26.10 0.28 -12.48
C ASP A 455 -25.85 -0.65 -11.28
N ASN A 456 -26.94 -1.08 -10.63
CA ASN A 456 -26.94 -2.04 -9.54
C ASN A 456 -27.54 -3.39 -9.98
N SER A 457 -27.50 -3.69 -11.28
CA SER A 457 -28.09 -4.90 -11.83
C SER A 457 -27.25 -6.17 -11.57
N ALA A 458 -27.75 -7.33 -11.99
CA ALA A 458 -27.00 -8.60 -11.97
C ALA A 458 -26.38 -8.94 -10.59
N GLY A 459 -27.20 -8.89 -9.54
CA GLY A 459 -26.80 -9.23 -8.17
C GLY A 459 -26.14 -8.08 -7.39
N GLY A 460 -26.05 -6.88 -7.96
CA GLY A 460 -25.57 -5.70 -7.23
C GLY A 460 -26.37 -5.41 -5.97
N ALA A 461 -25.70 -4.97 -4.91
CA ALA A 461 -26.30 -4.70 -3.61
C ALA A 461 -25.87 -3.34 -3.03
N LEU A 462 -26.85 -2.53 -2.62
CA LEU A 462 -26.67 -1.39 -1.73
C LEU A 462 -27.37 -1.71 -0.40
N ALA A 463 -26.63 -1.76 0.70
CA ALA A 463 -27.17 -2.14 2.01
C ALA A 463 -26.79 -1.14 3.11
N SER A 464 -27.80 -0.66 3.86
CA SER A 464 -27.61 0.26 4.98
C SER A 464 -28.28 -0.26 6.25
N GLN A 465 -27.60 -0.16 7.39
CA GLN A 465 -28.25 -0.31 8.70
C GLN A 465 -28.89 0.99 9.20
N GLY A 466 -28.50 2.15 8.64
CA GLY A 466 -29.15 3.43 8.84
C GLY A 466 -30.10 3.75 7.67
N ARG A 467 -30.12 5.02 7.27
CA ARG A 467 -30.80 5.50 6.07
C ARG A 467 -30.06 5.07 4.81
N LEU A 468 -30.78 4.75 3.75
CA LEU A 468 -30.24 4.63 2.40
C LEU A 468 -30.76 5.79 1.52
N SER A 469 -29.88 6.65 1.03
CA SER A 469 -30.22 7.74 0.12
C SER A 469 -29.48 7.58 -1.20
N VAL A 470 -30.22 7.50 -2.31
CA VAL A 470 -29.66 7.43 -3.66
C VAL A 470 -30.20 8.60 -4.48
N THR A 471 -29.31 9.37 -5.08
CA THR A 471 -29.63 10.36 -6.11
C THR A 471 -28.91 10.01 -7.39
N ALA A 472 -29.63 9.90 -8.51
CA ALA A 472 -29.05 9.58 -9.81
C ALA A 472 -29.91 10.14 -10.96
N ALA A 473 -29.36 10.22 -12.17
CA ALA A 473 -30.16 10.48 -13.36
C ALA A 473 -30.98 9.25 -13.78
N ASN A 474 -30.42 8.05 -13.63
CA ASN A 474 -31.11 6.77 -13.86
C ASN A 474 -30.64 5.74 -12.83
N LEU A 475 -31.51 4.79 -12.49
CA LEU A 475 -31.19 3.72 -11.56
C LEU A 475 -31.66 2.39 -12.16
N ASP A 476 -30.72 1.50 -12.47
CA ASP A 476 -30.99 0.12 -12.88
C ASP A 476 -30.75 -0.80 -11.67
N ASN A 477 -31.81 -1.43 -11.18
CA ASN A 477 -31.80 -2.43 -10.11
C ASN A 477 -32.34 -3.79 -10.58
N ARG A 478 -32.21 -4.11 -11.86
CA ARG A 478 -32.70 -5.39 -12.37
C ARG A 478 -31.92 -6.55 -11.78
N ALA A 479 -32.62 -7.50 -11.16
CA ALA A 479 -32.01 -8.57 -10.36
C ALA A 479 -30.99 -8.04 -9.31
N GLY A 480 -31.18 -6.81 -8.84
CA GLY A 480 -30.36 -6.17 -7.81
C GLY A 480 -31.12 -5.99 -6.49
N LEU A 481 -30.40 -5.54 -5.46
CA LEU A 481 -30.92 -5.30 -4.12
C LEU A 481 -30.58 -3.89 -3.63
N LEU A 482 -31.60 -3.16 -3.17
CA LEU A 482 -31.42 -1.99 -2.31
C LEU A 482 -32.14 -2.24 -0.99
N VAL A 483 -31.40 -2.27 0.12
CA VAL A 483 -31.95 -2.57 1.44
C VAL A 483 -31.52 -1.54 2.49
N SER A 484 -32.45 -1.17 3.36
CA SER A 484 -32.25 -0.21 4.43
C SER A 484 -32.99 -0.63 5.69
N ALA A 485 -32.30 -0.69 6.84
CA ALA A 485 -32.97 -0.87 8.14
C ALA A 485 -33.58 0.43 8.69
N GLY A 486 -33.23 1.59 8.12
CA GLY A 486 -33.95 2.85 8.30
C GLY A 486 -34.70 3.29 7.04
N GLN A 487 -35.03 4.58 6.97
CA GLN A 487 -35.68 5.20 5.81
C GLN A 487 -34.88 4.97 4.51
N GLN A 488 -35.57 4.74 3.41
CA GLN A 488 -35.00 4.67 2.08
C GLN A 488 -35.53 5.79 1.18
N GLN A 489 -34.63 6.59 0.60
CA GLN A 489 -34.94 7.68 -0.31
C GLN A 489 -34.25 7.47 -1.65
N LEU A 490 -35.04 7.37 -2.73
CA LEU A 490 -34.55 7.20 -4.10
C LEU A 490 -35.01 8.41 -4.94
N ASP A 491 -34.08 9.30 -5.26
CA ASP A 491 -34.29 10.48 -6.10
C ASP A 491 -33.65 10.29 -7.48
N VAL A 492 -34.47 9.84 -8.44
CA VAL A 492 -34.05 9.61 -9.82
C VAL A 492 -34.48 10.81 -10.66
N ARG A 493 -33.60 11.82 -10.78
CA ARG A 493 -33.82 13.20 -11.26
C ARG A 493 -34.56 13.33 -12.61
N GLY A 494 -35.85 13.01 -12.64
CA GLY A 494 -36.66 12.95 -13.85
C GLY A 494 -36.36 11.77 -14.78
N GLY A 495 -35.61 10.77 -14.33
CA GLY A 495 -35.27 9.59 -15.15
C GLY A 495 -36.05 8.33 -14.78
N ILE A 496 -35.47 7.18 -15.11
CA ILE A 496 -36.08 5.86 -14.92
C ILE A 496 -35.45 5.14 -13.73
N LEU A 497 -36.31 4.67 -12.83
CA LEU A 497 -36.00 3.63 -11.85
C LEU A 497 -36.47 2.29 -12.41
N ASP A 498 -35.54 1.40 -12.77
CA ASP A 498 -35.84 0.06 -13.27
C ASP A 498 -35.57 -0.98 -12.18
N ASN A 499 -36.62 -1.45 -11.52
CA ASN A 499 -36.60 -2.51 -10.53
C ASN A 499 -37.17 -3.84 -11.10
N SER A 500 -37.13 -4.02 -12.42
CA SER A 500 -37.73 -5.20 -13.05
C SER A 500 -36.89 -6.47 -12.91
N GLN A 501 -37.37 -7.59 -13.45
CA GLN A 501 -36.62 -8.86 -13.55
C GLN A 501 -36.11 -9.38 -12.19
N GLY A 502 -36.97 -9.37 -11.17
CA GLY A 502 -36.61 -9.83 -9.83
C GLY A 502 -35.83 -8.81 -8.99
N GLY A 503 -35.77 -7.55 -9.42
CA GLY A 503 -35.23 -6.46 -8.60
C GLY A 503 -35.97 -6.31 -7.27
N ARG A 504 -35.23 -6.03 -6.20
CA ARG A 504 -35.76 -5.85 -4.84
C ARG A 504 -35.35 -4.52 -4.24
N ILE A 505 -36.34 -3.79 -3.74
CA ILE A 505 -36.18 -2.58 -2.91
C ILE A 505 -36.90 -2.85 -1.58
N ASP A 506 -36.17 -2.79 -0.47
CA ASP A 506 -36.66 -3.19 0.85
C ASP A 506 -36.25 -2.19 1.94
N SER A 507 -37.23 -1.51 2.53
CA SER A 507 -37.02 -0.59 3.65
C SER A 507 -37.74 -1.10 4.89
N ALA A 508 -37.06 -1.13 6.05
CA ALA A 508 -37.73 -1.44 7.30
C ALA A 508 -38.59 -0.27 7.83
N ASP A 509 -38.43 0.93 7.27
CA ASP A 509 -39.16 2.15 7.59
C ASP A 509 -39.81 2.73 6.30
N ALA A 510 -39.86 4.04 6.12
CA ALA A 510 -40.45 4.67 4.96
C ALA A 510 -39.60 4.54 3.69
N LEU A 511 -40.25 4.18 2.57
CA LEU A 511 -39.70 4.29 1.22
C LEU A 511 -40.29 5.50 0.50
N HIS A 512 -39.43 6.43 0.09
CA HIS A 512 -39.79 7.56 -0.76
C HIS A 512 -39.08 7.47 -2.12
N VAL A 513 -39.85 7.48 -3.20
CA VAL A 513 -39.33 7.45 -4.57
C VAL A 513 -39.79 8.68 -5.33
N GLN A 514 -38.83 9.42 -5.90
CA GLN A 514 -39.06 10.48 -6.87
C GLN A 514 -38.47 10.04 -8.20
N ALA A 515 -39.28 9.91 -9.25
CA ALA A 515 -38.82 9.54 -10.59
C ALA A 515 -39.75 10.04 -11.69
N ALA A 516 -39.34 10.00 -12.96
CA ALA A 516 -40.29 10.15 -14.06
C ALA A 516 -41.05 8.84 -14.31
N ARG A 517 -40.33 7.72 -14.31
CA ARG A 517 -40.91 6.38 -14.49
C ARG A 517 -40.35 5.40 -13.48
N LEU A 518 -41.23 4.57 -12.93
CA LEU A 518 -40.86 3.34 -12.21
C LEU A 518 -41.28 2.13 -13.03
N ASP A 519 -40.31 1.29 -13.39
CA ASP A 519 -40.52 -0.06 -13.92
C ASP A 519 -40.33 -1.07 -12.79
N ASN A 520 -41.40 -1.71 -12.36
CA ASN A 520 -41.37 -2.75 -11.33
C ASN A 520 -41.90 -4.09 -11.87
N ARG A 521 -41.74 -4.35 -13.17
CA ARG A 521 -42.21 -5.60 -13.77
C ARG A 521 -41.46 -6.81 -13.23
N ASP A 522 -42.18 -7.79 -12.69
CA ASP A 522 -41.58 -8.93 -11.98
C ASP A 522 -40.67 -8.51 -10.79
N GLY A 523 -40.81 -7.27 -10.31
CA GLY A 523 -40.02 -6.69 -9.23
C GLY A 523 -40.79 -6.62 -7.92
N THR A 524 -40.08 -6.38 -6.81
CA THR A 524 -40.68 -6.22 -5.49
C THR A 524 -40.21 -4.96 -4.79
N LEU A 525 -41.15 -4.13 -4.34
CA LEU A 525 -40.96 -3.05 -3.37
C LEU A 525 -41.66 -3.44 -2.06
N THR A 526 -40.91 -3.45 -0.97
CA THR A 526 -41.45 -3.61 0.39
C THR A 526 -40.98 -2.46 1.28
N ALA A 527 -41.91 -1.89 2.05
CA ALA A 527 -41.55 -0.90 3.05
C ALA A 527 -42.55 -0.88 4.23
N GLY A 528 -42.24 -0.06 5.24
CA GLY A 528 -43.23 0.50 6.16
C GLY A 528 -44.30 1.27 5.37
N PRO A 529 -44.30 2.61 5.34
CA PRO A 529 -45.06 3.36 4.35
C PRO A 529 -44.30 3.48 3.01
N ILE A 530 -45.03 3.47 1.90
CA ILE A 530 -44.48 3.69 0.55
C ILE A 530 -45.09 4.96 -0.02
N THR A 531 -44.26 5.91 -0.46
CA THR A 531 -44.67 7.07 -1.24
C THR A 531 -43.93 7.11 -2.57
N LEU A 532 -44.68 7.08 -3.67
CA LEU A 532 -44.16 7.18 -5.03
C LEU A 532 -44.63 8.49 -5.65
N ASN A 533 -43.69 9.41 -5.92
CA ASN A 533 -43.94 10.63 -6.67
C ASN A 533 -43.42 10.47 -8.10
N LEU A 534 -44.33 10.23 -9.03
CA LEU A 534 -44.01 9.83 -10.40
C LEU A 534 -44.60 10.81 -11.42
N ALA A 535 -43.75 11.32 -12.32
CA ALA A 535 -44.21 12.27 -13.34
C ALA A 535 -45.00 11.59 -14.48
N ASN A 536 -44.64 10.37 -14.89
CA ASN A 536 -45.17 9.78 -16.13
C ASN A 536 -45.84 8.43 -15.92
N GLN A 537 -45.17 7.45 -15.32
CA GLN A 537 -45.70 6.08 -15.32
C GLN A 537 -45.18 5.22 -14.16
N LEU A 538 -46.09 4.40 -13.63
CA LEU A 538 -45.78 3.21 -12.84
C LEU A 538 -46.13 1.96 -13.66
N ASP A 539 -45.13 1.15 -14.01
CA ASP A 539 -45.36 -0.18 -14.60
C ASP A 539 -45.12 -1.25 -13.54
N ASN A 540 -46.19 -1.77 -12.95
CA ASN A 540 -46.17 -2.81 -11.95
C ASN A 540 -46.73 -4.15 -12.47
N ARG A 541 -46.67 -4.40 -13.78
CA ARG A 541 -47.19 -5.66 -14.34
C ARG A 541 -46.41 -6.86 -13.80
N GLN A 542 -47.11 -7.88 -13.29
CA GLN A 542 -46.50 -9.02 -12.58
C GLN A 542 -45.64 -8.63 -11.35
N GLY A 543 -45.62 -7.35 -10.98
CA GLY A 543 -44.81 -6.79 -9.91
C GLY A 543 -45.58 -6.71 -8.60
N LYS A 544 -44.86 -6.42 -7.53
CA LYS A 544 -45.41 -6.33 -6.18
C LYS A 544 -44.94 -5.07 -5.45
N LEU A 545 -45.89 -4.25 -5.01
CA LEU A 545 -45.69 -3.17 -4.03
C LEU A 545 -46.43 -3.57 -2.75
N VAL A 546 -45.71 -3.74 -1.65
CA VAL A 546 -46.27 -4.06 -0.34
C VAL A 546 -45.87 -3.01 0.67
N SER A 547 -46.85 -2.24 1.12
CA SER A 547 -46.71 -1.32 2.24
C SER A 547 -47.24 -1.97 3.52
N ALA A 548 -46.42 -1.99 4.57
CA ALA A 548 -46.84 -2.39 5.91
C ALA A 548 -47.60 -1.27 6.65
N ALA A 549 -47.69 -0.08 6.07
CA ALA A 549 -48.52 1.04 6.50
C ALA A 549 -49.28 1.58 5.28
N ASP A 550 -49.25 2.90 5.04
CA ASP A 550 -49.94 3.53 3.91
C ASP A 550 -49.15 3.37 2.60
N LEU A 551 -49.85 3.18 1.49
CA LEU A 551 -49.31 3.20 0.13
C LEU A 551 -49.87 4.41 -0.60
N GLN A 552 -49.00 5.33 -0.99
CA GLN A 552 -49.36 6.52 -1.75
C GLN A 552 -48.62 6.55 -3.09
N VAL A 553 -49.38 6.65 -4.17
CA VAL A 553 -48.87 6.91 -5.51
C VAL A 553 -49.45 8.25 -5.97
N GLN A 554 -48.57 9.20 -6.26
CA GLN A 554 -48.94 10.57 -6.60
C GLN A 554 -48.19 11.07 -7.84
N GLY A 555 -48.68 12.17 -8.42
CA GLY A 555 -48.18 12.78 -9.65
C GLY A 555 -49.12 12.51 -10.83
N THR A 556 -48.63 12.68 -12.05
CA THR A 556 -49.41 12.49 -13.30
C THR A 556 -49.21 11.09 -13.89
N ALA A 557 -48.95 10.10 -13.04
CA ALA A 557 -48.55 8.78 -13.50
C ALA A 557 -49.72 7.99 -14.11
N ALA A 558 -49.50 7.41 -15.30
CA ALA A 558 -50.28 6.28 -15.76
C ALA A 558 -49.83 5.02 -15.00
N VAL A 559 -50.77 4.30 -14.38
CA VAL A 559 -50.47 3.11 -13.58
C VAL A 559 -50.93 1.86 -14.32
N ARG A 560 -49.97 0.99 -14.64
CA ARG A 560 -50.20 -0.34 -15.22
C ARG A 560 -49.96 -1.40 -14.16
N ASN A 561 -50.98 -2.13 -13.79
CA ASN A 561 -50.95 -3.13 -12.72
C ASN A 561 -51.50 -4.49 -13.17
N GLN A 562 -51.45 -4.79 -14.48
CA GLN A 562 -51.98 -6.06 -15.00
C GLN A 562 -51.22 -7.25 -14.41
N ALA A 563 -51.95 -8.19 -13.81
CA ALA A 563 -51.43 -9.29 -12.99
C ALA A 563 -50.45 -8.86 -11.88
N GLY A 564 -50.39 -7.56 -11.55
CA GLY A 564 -49.56 -6.99 -10.51
C GLY A 564 -50.33 -6.83 -9.20
N GLN A 565 -49.62 -6.48 -8.14
CA GLN A 565 -50.17 -6.28 -6.80
C GLN A 565 -49.73 -4.95 -6.21
N LEU A 566 -50.70 -4.11 -5.85
CA LEU A 566 -50.54 -2.94 -4.99
C LEU A 566 -51.26 -3.22 -3.67
N LEU A 567 -50.49 -3.52 -2.62
CA LEU A 567 -51.01 -3.97 -1.32
C LEU A 567 -50.62 -2.98 -0.22
N SER A 568 -51.59 -2.57 0.57
CA SER A 568 -51.41 -1.68 1.72
C SER A 568 -52.03 -2.28 2.98
N GLN A 569 -51.29 -2.37 4.07
CA GLN A 569 -51.85 -2.71 5.39
C GLN A 569 -52.56 -1.52 6.05
N GLY A 570 -52.39 -0.31 5.51
CA GLY A 570 -53.10 0.91 5.90
C GLY A 570 -54.00 1.41 4.78
N ARG A 571 -53.95 2.73 4.52
CA ARG A 571 -54.64 3.38 3.40
C ARG A 571 -53.90 3.11 2.08
N LEU A 572 -54.63 2.96 0.99
CA LEU A 572 -54.08 3.02 -0.36
C LEU A 572 -54.63 4.25 -1.07
N GLU A 573 -53.77 5.16 -1.47
CA GLU A 573 -54.12 6.35 -2.23
C GLU A 573 -53.39 6.38 -3.58
N LEU A 574 -54.16 6.45 -4.66
CA LEU A 574 -53.70 6.56 -6.03
C LEU A 574 -54.21 7.87 -6.63
N ALA A 575 -53.32 8.81 -6.89
CA ALA A 575 -53.57 10.01 -7.67
C ALA A 575 -52.75 9.96 -8.95
N GLY A 576 -53.38 10.00 -10.12
CA GLY A 576 -52.68 9.81 -11.39
C GLY A 576 -53.53 10.06 -12.64
N ALA A 577 -52.91 9.85 -13.81
CA ALA A 577 -53.57 10.07 -15.10
C ALA A 577 -54.55 8.95 -15.46
N SER A 578 -54.19 7.69 -15.21
CA SER A 578 -55.05 6.54 -15.51
C SER A 578 -54.62 5.32 -14.71
N LEU A 579 -55.52 4.35 -14.53
CA LEU A 579 -55.23 3.06 -13.93
C LEU A 579 -55.68 1.95 -14.87
N ASP A 580 -54.78 1.03 -15.19
CA ASP A 580 -55.11 -0.27 -15.76
C ASP A 580 -54.77 -1.37 -14.75
N ASN A 581 -55.79 -1.82 -14.03
CA ASN A 581 -55.79 -2.94 -13.10
C ASN A 581 -56.46 -4.18 -13.70
N SER A 582 -56.58 -4.24 -15.03
CA SER A 582 -57.22 -5.37 -15.69
C SER A 582 -56.34 -6.63 -15.67
N ASP A 583 -56.85 -7.75 -16.17
CA ASP A 583 -56.09 -8.99 -16.36
C ASP A 583 -55.47 -9.50 -15.04
N LYS A 584 -56.33 -9.73 -14.03
CA LYS A 584 -55.95 -10.22 -12.69
C LYS A 584 -55.09 -9.26 -11.85
N GLY A 585 -55.09 -7.97 -12.18
CA GLY A 585 -54.47 -6.94 -11.34
C GLY A 585 -55.17 -6.84 -9.98
N THR A 586 -54.39 -6.57 -8.92
CA THR A 586 -54.92 -6.39 -7.56
C THR A 586 -54.48 -5.05 -6.97
N LEU A 587 -55.45 -4.22 -6.58
CA LEU A 587 -55.29 -3.13 -5.63
C LEU A 587 -56.03 -3.53 -4.34
N ALA A 588 -55.31 -3.64 -3.23
CA ALA A 588 -55.91 -3.99 -1.94
C ALA A 588 -55.37 -3.13 -0.80
N ALA A 589 -56.28 -2.69 0.06
CA ALA A 589 -55.98 -2.00 1.31
C ALA A 589 -56.69 -2.68 2.48
N ASN A 590 -56.11 -2.66 3.68
CA ASN A 590 -56.91 -2.96 4.87
C ASN A 590 -57.76 -1.74 5.25
N GLY A 591 -57.15 -0.55 5.23
CA GLY A 591 -57.85 0.72 5.43
C GLY A 591 -58.57 1.21 4.17
N GLU A 592 -58.84 2.50 4.13
CA GLU A 592 -59.52 3.13 2.98
C GLU A 592 -58.70 3.01 1.69
N LEU A 593 -59.39 2.75 0.58
CA LEU A 593 -58.80 2.77 -0.76
C LEU A 593 -59.38 3.94 -1.55
N ILE A 594 -58.51 4.82 -2.01
CA ILE A 594 -58.85 6.01 -2.79
C ILE A 594 -58.12 5.97 -4.13
N ALA A 595 -58.85 6.06 -5.24
CA ALA A 595 -58.27 6.32 -6.55
C ALA A 595 -58.90 7.60 -7.13
N ARG A 596 -58.08 8.62 -7.40
CA ARG A 596 -58.46 9.86 -8.07
C ARG A 596 -57.70 9.95 -9.39
N LEU A 597 -58.40 9.76 -10.49
CA LEU A 597 -57.82 9.65 -11.82
C LEU A 597 -58.40 10.70 -12.75
N GLU A 598 -57.54 11.31 -13.54
CA GLU A 598 -57.96 12.28 -14.57
C GLU A 598 -58.58 11.58 -15.79
N GLY A 599 -58.12 10.36 -16.09
CA GLY A 599 -58.50 9.56 -17.25
C GLY A 599 -59.22 8.27 -16.86
N ALA A 600 -58.97 7.20 -17.60
CA ALA A 600 -59.69 5.93 -17.44
C ALA A 600 -59.21 5.13 -16.22
N LEU A 601 -60.17 4.47 -15.56
CA LEU A 601 -59.95 3.35 -14.64
C LEU A 601 -60.43 2.07 -15.32
N LEU A 602 -59.53 1.15 -15.61
CA LEU A 602 -59.82 -0.18 -16.15
C LEU A 602 -59.58 -1.22 -15.06
N ASN A 603 -60.61 -1.96 -14.68
CA ASN A 603 -60.56 -3.03 -13.70
C ASN A 603 -61.15 -4.32 -14.29
N ASP A 604 -60.98 -4.53 -15.59
CA ASP A 604 -61.63 -5.61 -16.34
C ASP A 604 -60.94 -6.96 -16.14
N ARG A 605 -61.56 -8.05 -16.59
CA ARG A 605 -60.93 -9.38 -16.75
C ARG A 605 -60.25 -9.85 -15.45
N ASP A 606 -61.04 -10.11 -14.43
CA ASP A 606 -60.62 -10.53 -13.09
C ASP A 606 -59.79 -9.48 -12.32
N GLY A 607 -59.82 -8.21 -12.71
CA GLY A 607 -59.27 -7.11 -11.92
C GLY A 607 -59.96 -6.99 -10.55
N LEU A 608 -59.18 -6.79 -9.48
CA LEU A 608 -59.67 -6.65 -8.11
C LEU A 608 -59.25 -5.31 -7.50
N ILE A 609 -60.22 -4.54 -7.04
CA ILE A 609 -60.04 -3.39 -6.15
C ILE A 609 -60.77 -3.69 -4.83
N ASN A 610 -60.05 -3.78 -3.72
CA ASN A 610 -60.62 -4.22 -2.46
C ASN A 610 -60.15 -3.40 -1.24
N SER A 611 -61.07 -3.09 -0.33
CA SER A 611 -60.76 -2.62 1.02
C SER A 611 -61.32 -3.60 2.06
N GLN A 612 -60.46 -4.16 2.92
CA GLN A 612 -60.85 -5.20 3.89
C GLN A 612 -61.65 -4.64 5.08
N ASP A 613 -61.27 -3.48 5.59
CA ASP A 613 -61.86 -2.83 6.77
C ASP A 613 -62.42 -1.43 6.47
N GLY A 614 -62.12 -0.86 5.31
CA GLY A 614 -62.44 0.51 4.94
C GLY A 614 -63.43 0.67 3.79
N ALA A 615 -63.54 1.92 3.33
CA ALA A 615 -64.32 2.30 2.17
C ALA A 615 -63.46 2.21 0.90
N VAL A 616 -64.13 2.09 -0.25
CA VAL A 616 -63.51 2.30 -1.57
C VAL A 616 -64.11 3.55 -2.20
N ARG A 617 -63.26 4.51 -2.59
CA ARG A 617 -63.63 5.74 -3.29
C ARG A 617 -62.89 5.85 -4.61
N LEU A 618 -63.62 5.77 -5.72
CA LEU A 618 -63.05 5.85 -7.07
C LEU A 618 -63.57 7.09 -7.78
N SER A 619 -62.69 7.86 -8.40
CA SER A 619 -63.03 8.95 -9.31
C SER A 619 -62.20 8.83 -10.59
N ALA A 620 -62.85 8.92 -11.75
CA ALA A 620 -62.23 8.75 -13.05
C ALA A 620 -63.04 9.47 -14.15
N ALA A 621 -62.44 9.73 -15.32
CA ALA A 621 -63.21 10.18 -16.48
C ALA A 621 -64.16 9.09 -16.99
N HIS A 622 -63.66 7.85 -17.06
CA HIS A 622 -64.42 6.67 -17.46
C HIS A 622 -63.99 5.50 -16.57
N LEU A 623 -64.95 4.65 -16.17
CA LEU A 623 -64.66 3.47 -15.36
C LEU A 623 -65.20 2.21 -16.03
N SER A 624 -64.32 1.25 -16.27
CA SER A 624 -64.65 -0.09 -16.75
C SER A 624 -64.30 -1.12 -15.68
N ASN A 625 -65.24 -2.01 -15.38
CA ASN A 625 -65.16 -3.11 -14.42
C ASN A 625 -65.76 -4.39 -15.02
N GLN A 626 -65.55 -4.61 -16.32
CA GLN A 626 -66.11 -5.75 -17.04
C GLN A 626 -65.49 -7.06 -16.55
N ALA A 627 -66.31 -7.97 -16.03
CA ALA A 627 -65.84 -9.17 -15.33
C ALA A 627 -64.79 -8.88 -14.23
N GLY A 628 -64.82 -7.68 -13.66
CA GLY A 628 -63.97 -7.25 -12.55
C GLY A 628 -64.69 -7.24 -11.21
N ALA A 629 -63.98 -6.92 -10.14
CA ALA A 629 -64.55 -6.77 -8.81
C ALA A 629 -64.02 -5.52 -8.09
N VAL A 630 -64.96 -4.71 -7.58
CA VAL A 630 -64.72 -3.64 -6.62
C VAL A 630 -65.48 -3.96 -5.34
N GLN A 631 -64.77 -4.09 -4.22
CA GLN A 631 -65.32 -4.53 -2.95
C GLN A 631 -64.88 -3.61 -1.81
N ALA A 632 -65.84 -3.15 -1.01
CA ALA A 632 -65.57 -2.33 0.17
C ALA A 632 -66.22 -2.95 1.41
N ARG A 633 -65.58 -2.77 2.57
CA ARG A 633 -66.17 -3.18 3.86
C ARG A 633 -67.25 -2.21 4.30
N THR A 634 -66.94 -0.92 4.40
CA THR A 634 -67.83 0.08 5.02
C THR A 634 -68.66 0.88 4.03
N GLY A 635 -68.18 1.11 2.80
CA GLY A 635 -68.93 1.84 1.78
C GLY A 635 -68.19 1.93 0.45
N LEU A 636 -68.94 1.95 -0.64
CA LEU A 636 -68.42 2.07 -2.00
C LEU A 636 -68.95 3.34 -2.64
N ARG A 637 -68.05 4.24 -3.02
CA ARG A 637 -68.38 5.45 -3.79
C ARG A 637 -67.61 5.44 -5.11
N ILE A 638 -68.33 5.58 -6.22
CA ILE A 638 -67.76 5.72 -7.56
C ILE A 638 -68.28 7.02 -8.18
N ASP A 639 -67.37 7.84 -8.68
CA ASP A 639 -67.63 9.10 -9.37
C ASP A 639 -66.97 9.08 -10.76
N SER A 640 -67.72 8.63 -11.76
CA SER A 640 -67.29 8.60 -13.16
C SER A 640 -67.86 9.81 -13.90
N GLN A 641 -67.02 10.60 -14.56
CA GLN A 641 -67.52 11.74 -15.34
C GLN A 641 -68.31 11.30 -16.59
N GLY A 642 -68.00 10.12 -17.12
CA GLY A 642 -68.64 9.51 -18.28
C GLY A 642 -69.31 8.17 -17.94
N ALA A 643 -69.08 7.17 -18.79
CA ALA A 643 -69.67 5.85 -18.59
C ALA A 643 -69.04 5.10 -17.41
N LEU A 644 -69.88 4.36 -16.70
CA LEU A 644 -69.52 3.30 -15.76
C LEU A 644 -69.99 1.97 -16.36
N ASP A 645 -69.05 1.16 -16.84
CA ASP A 645 -69.32 -0.17 -17.40
C ASP A 645 -68.98 -1.24 -16.36
N ASN A 646 -70.00 -1.98 -15.90
CA ASN A 646 -69.90 -3.08 -14.95
C ASN A 646 -70.44 -4.39 -15.55
N GLN A 647 -70.34 -4.60 -16.87
CA GLN A 647 -70.83 -5.81 -17.51
C GLN A 647 -70.15 -7.08 -16.94
N GLY A 648 -70.93 -8.01 -16.40
CA GLY A 648 -70.37 -9.21 -15.76
C GLY A 648 -69.53 -8.94 -14.50
N GLY A 649 -69.40 -7.68 -14.07
CA GLY A 649 -68.56 -7.25 -12.96
C GLY A 649 -69.30 -7.24 -11.62
N LYS A 650 -68.58 -6.90 -10.55
CA LYS A 650 -69.11 -6.81 -9.18
C LYS A 650 -68.74 -5.47 -8.55
N LEU A 651 -69.73 -4.75 -8.04
CA LEU A 651 -69.57 -3.56 -7.20
C LEU A 651 -70.31 -3.81 -5.87
N ILE A 652 -69.56 -4.04 -4.80
CA ILE A 652 -70.11 -4.51 -3.52
C ILE A 652 -69.63 -3.62 -2.36
N ALA A 653 -70.55 -3.21 -1.51
CA ALA A 653 -70.26 -2.74 -0.15
C ALA A 653 -70.89 -3.72 0.86
N GLN A 654 -70.10 -4.23 1.79
CA GLN A 654 -70.57 -5.27 2.73
C GLN A 654 -71.44 -4.70 3.85
N ALA A 655 -70.98 -3.64 4.52
CA ALA A 655 -71.62 -3.09 5.72
C ALA A 655 -72.23 -1.69 5.54
N GLY A 656 -72.11 -1.07 4.36
CA GLY A 656 -72.69 0.24 4.10
C GLY A 656 -72.98 0.50 2.63
N ASP A 657 -73.17 1.77 2.28
CA ASP A 657 -73.87 2.12 1.04
C ASP A 657 -73.00 1.96 -0.20
N VAL A 658 -73.68 1.69 -1.33
CA VAL A 658 -73.13 1.83 -2.67
C VAL A 658 -73.68 3.12 -3.28
N GLN A 659 -72.79 4.07 -3.59
CA GLN A 659 -73.09 5.37 -4.21
C GLN A 659 -72.40 5.45 -5.58
N LEU A 660 -73.16 5.57 -6.67
CA LEU A 660 -72.63 5.59 -8.04
C LEU A 660 -73.05 6.86 -8.77
N ASN A 661 -72.13 7.78 -9.00
CA ASN A 661 -72.33 8.93 -9.88
C ASN A 661 -71.68 8.65 -11.24
N ALA A 662 -72.49 8.62 -12.31
CA ALA A 662 -72.01 8.39 -13.68
C ALA A 662 -72.99 8.96 -14.71
N ALA A 663 -72.49 9.38 -15.88
CA ALA A 663 -73.34 9.83 -16.99
C ALA A 663 -74.21 8.69 -17.55
N SER A 664 -73.68 7.47 -17.54
CA SER A 664 -74.40 6.25 -17.89
C SER A 664 -73.84 5.05 -17.14
N LEU A 665 -74.70 4.11 -16.75
CA LEU A 665 -74.32 2.86 -16.09
C LEU A 665 -74.76 1.67 -16.96
N ASP A 666 -73.82 0.82 -17.37
CA ASP A 666 -74.10 -0.49 -17.95
C ASP A 666 -73.79 -1.58 -16.92
N ASN A 667 -74.82 -2.26 -16.43
CA ASN A 667 -74.69 -3.33 -15.43
C ASN A 667 -75.22 -4.67 -15.96
N ARG A 668 -75.19 -4.91 -17.28
CA ARG A 668 -75.69 -6.18 -17.84
C ARG A 668 -74.87 -7.35 -17.32
N SER A 669 -75.57 -8.35 -16.77
CA SER A 669 -74.95 -9.51 -16.11
C SER A 669 -74.01 -9.16 -14.94
N GLY A 670 -74.00 -7.91 -14.46
CA GLY A 670 -73.19 -7.45 -13.34
C GLY A 670 -73.96 -7.43 -12.01
N LEU A 671 -73.22 -7.45 -10.91
CA LEU A 671 -73.74 -7.40 -9.54
C LEU A 671 -73.48 -6.02 -8.92
N LEU A 672 -74.54 -5.38 -8.42
CA LEU A 672 -74.49 -4.24 -7.52
C LEU A 672 -75.12 -4.65 -6.19
N ALA A 673 -74.37 -4.57 -5.10
CA ALA A 673 -74.90 -4.97 -3.80
C ALA A 673 -74.40 -4.07 -2.67
N SER A 674 -75.33 -3.51 -1.91
CA SER A 674 -75.09 -3.17 -0.51
C SER A 674 -75.67 -4.30 0.35
N VAL A 675 -74.82 -5.08 1.02
CA VAL A 675 -75.28 -6.32 1.69
C VAL A 675 -76.02 -6.02 2.99
N GLN A 676 -75.61 -4.96 3.72
CA GLN A 676 -76.23 -4.54 4.98
C GLN A 676 -76.63 -3.05 5.03
N GLY A 677 -76.44 -2.30 3.93
CA GLY A 677 -76.77 -0.87 3.81
C GLY A 677 -77.75 -0.56 2.66
N GLY A 678 -77.91 0.73 2.31
CA GLY A 678 -78.75 1.20 1.22
C GLY A 678 -78.00 1.31 -0.12
N ALA A 679 -78.70 1.14 -1.24
CA ALA A 679 -78.17 1.46 -2.57
C ALA A 679 -78.86 2.72 -3.09
N ALA A 680 -78.08 3.77 -3.39
CA ALA A 680 -78.60 5.01 -3.97
C ALA A 680 -77.83 5.32 -5.27
N ARG A 681 -78.60 5.62 -6.32
CA ARG A 681 -78.09 6.04 -7.63
C ARG A 681 -77.94 7.55 -7.67
#